data_AF-A0AAJ8B579-F1
#
_entry.id   AF-A0AAJ8B579-F1
#
_cell.length_a   1.000
_cell.length_b   1.000
_cell.length_c   1.000
_cell.angle_alpha   90.00
_cell.angle_beta   90.00
_cell.angle_gamma   90.00
#
_symmetry.space_group_name_H-M   'P 1'
#
loop_
_entity.id
_entity.type
_entity.pdbx_description
1 polymer ?
#
loop_
_entity_poly.entity_id
_entity_poly.type
_entity_poly.pdbx_seq_one_letter_code
_entity_poly.pdbx_strand_id
1 'polypeptide(L)'
;MTLWDYDDLKKNIQQRPQKYNDFEIVASESIEDKSSALNVEASLKASFLGGLVEVGGSAKYLNDHKTSKNQARVTLSYKATTHVQELSMNHLGRGNVKHPYVFDQGIATHVVTAVLYGAQAFFVFDREVSEKEDHQDIQGNLKVMIKKIPLLSIEGEGSLKMEDKDRANAEKFSCRFYGDFSLQKPPTSFQDAVQVYQSLPTLLGANGENAVPMKVWLLPLTVLDSSAAQLVRQISTRLVQEAQSVLEDFSELEMRCNDAMRTTTAQQFPQIGNKLKRFKEMCSEFRLEFQQNLAKKLPSIRGGGEEEAVLAEILMKRRSSPFNNKSLNEWMDCKEREIYTVMSFTNKMKNTEIIPSQSHLYKEILSAEHAVCFVFTSLGSAEPYLSALSNYLRGTTKPDDPQDPYTHDVEREQWYTSKEVADTIRHEAKLFIDFTEANKENKNIKFLTVGLTDEKQKGSSIHLYKDGFSVSENFEPPSKPETVTVRDINHNSVTLKISPPRFGAENITSYCVESCVSGEDGWQQKTESKTEEVTVSDLSPNTEYVFRCRAVTSVGVGPSNQVSGSIKTLPCSPPGKPQVEPQSAEVSVSWEKPSEVGPDVQVLSYIVEYAQRDEKVKEEDLQWKQMLSRAEKVIISGLQSETEYVVRVRCDCGVAGRSKESIMVNVCTTKFKPLTEFIKGISKRLEPQREPLPVYKVPLIEEKINVAGCKRFRFGKQSFKRNRTIMVLGATGAGKSTLINGMINYILGVKWEDSYRFKLVDEGQSKSQAESQTSEVTVYKLNHQKGFEIDHSLTIVDTPGFGNTRGIERDRMIIEQLRNLFSAQLGVTEIDAVCFVAQASFTRLTPTQKYVFDSLLSIFGKDVAENIRVLVTFADGQRPPVLEAINASGVPCPKTKDGLPVHFKFNNSALFAQNTSSAAERGSEDDEDEEENFQMFWNMGTKGMKRFFGALNEIETKSLTMTKEVLKEGPQIEVSGEDLRQVGMGPPVMGYYNDLLGMTFVPKS
;
A
#
# COMPACT_ATOMS: atom_id res chain seq x y z
N MET A 1 18.29 -97.26 -18.37
CA MET A 1 18.26 -98.34 -17.34
C MET A 1 16.87 -98.95 -17.36
N THR A 2 16.75 -100.28 -17.43
CA THR A 2 15.45 -100.97 -17.48
C THR A 2 15.52 -102.26 -16.65
N LEU A 3 14.41 -102.66 -16.03
CA LEU A 3 14.29 -103.95 -15.32
C LEU A 3 14.02 -105.12 -16.28
N TRP A 4 13.56 -104.81 -17.49
CA TRP A 4 13.13 -105.75 -18.51
C TRP A 4 13.78 -105.44 -19.85
N ASP A 5 13.89 -106.46 -20.70
CA ASP A 5 14.26 -106.30 -22.10
C ASP A 5 13.14 -105.59 -22.86
N TYR A 6 13.51 -104.79 -23.86
CA TYR A 6 12.56 -103.98 -24.62
C TYR A 6 11.46 -104.84 -25.29
N ASP A 7 11.84 -105.99 -25.85
CA ASP A 7 10.92 -106.90 -26.54
C ASP A 7 9.90 -107.55 -25.60
N ASP A 8 10.29 -107.81 -24.35
CA ASP A 8 9.42 -108.36 -23.31
C ASP A 8 8.44 -107.29 -22.80
N LEU A 9 8.91 -106.06 -22.64
CA LEU A 9 8.09 -104.92 -22.27
C LEU A 9 6.99 -104.68 -23.32
N LYS A 10 7.37 -104.65 -24.61
CA LYS A 10 6.47 -104.36 -25.73
C LYS A 10 5.28 -105.31 -25.84
N LYS A 11 5.48 -106.60 -25.51
CA LYS A 11 4.40 -107.62 -25.51
C LYS A 11 3.40 -107.45 -24.38
N ASN A 12 3.77 -106.73 -23.32
CA ASN A 12 2.99 -106.64 -22.08
C ASN A 12 2.41 -105.24 -21.81
N ILE A 13 2.64 -104.28 -22.71
CA ILE A 13 2.02 -102.97 -22.67
C ILE A 13 0.58 -103.08 -23.17
N GLN A 14 -0.36 -102.66 -22.34
CA GLN A 14 -1.75 -102.42 -22.72
C GLN A 14 -1.94 -100.93 -22.96
N GLN A 15 -2.61 -100.59 -24.06
CA GLN A 15 -2.98 -99.22 -24.38
C GLN A 15 -4.49 -99.07 -24.31
N ARG A 16 -4.96 -98.12 -23.51
CA ARG A 16 -6.37 -97.75 -23.42
C ARG A 16 -6.57 -96.29 -23.83
N PRO A 17 -7.57 -95.97 -24.67
CA PRO A 17 -7.87 -94.58 -25.00
C PRO A 17 -8.41 -93.84 -23.78
N GLN A 18 -7.94 -92.62 -23.56
CA GLN A 18 -8.42 -91.72 -22.51
C GLN A 18 -8.42 -90.30 -23.08
N LYS A 19 -9.37 -90.05 -23.99
CA LYS A 19 -9.52 -88.75 -24.65
C LYS A 19 -10.29 -87.79 -23.75
N TYR A 20 -9.63 -86.70 -23.35
CA TYR A 20 -10.22 -85.65 -22.53
C TYR A 20 -9.58 -84.32 -22.91
N ASN A 21 -10.39 -83.33 -23.25
CA ASN A 21 -9.93 -81.97 -23.54
C ASN A 21 -10.60 -81.02 -22.56
N ASP A 22 -9.81 -80.17 -21.93
CA ASP A 22 -10.28 -79.19 -20.98
C ASP A 22 -9.47 -77.89 -21.08
N PHE A 23 -10.05 -76.81 -20.60
CA PHE A 23 -9.35 -75.55 -20.45
C PHE A 23 -9.68 -74.93 -19.10
N GLU A 24 -8.69 -74.28 -18.51
CA GLU A 24 -8.83 -73.59 -17.25
C GLU A 24 -8.27 -72.18 -17.38
N ILE A 25 -8.89 -71.22 -16.69
CA ILE A 25 -8.40 -69.85 -16.64
C ILE A 25 -7.92 -69.57 -15.23
N VAL A 26 -6.61 -69.43 -15.13
CA VAL A 26 -5.87 -69.22 -13.90
C VAL A 26 -5.63 -67.72 -13.77
N ALA A 27 -6.23 -67.11 -12.75
CA ALA A 27 -6.06 -65.68 -12.46
C ALA A 27 -5.04 -65.43 -11.33
N SER A 28 -4.68 -66.46 -10.57
CA SER A 28 -3.71 -66.39 -9.48
C SER A 28 -2.44 -67.15 -9.87
N GLU A 29 -1.28 -66.60 -9.55
CA GLU A 29 0.00 -66.98 -10.17
C GLU A 29 1.06 -67.36 -9.12
N SER A 30 0.61 -67.67 -7.90
CA SER A 30 1.49 -68.18 -6.84
C SER A 30 2.13 -69.50 -7.28
N ILE A 31 3.22 -69.89 -6.63
CA ILE A 31 3.83 -71.19 -6.92
C ILE A 31 2.83 -72.32 -6.61
N GLU A 32 1.95 -72.12 -5.64
CA GLU A 32 0.87 -73.06 -5.31
C GLU A 32 -0.15 -73.20 -6.44
N ASP A 33 -0.60 -72.09 -7.03
CA ASP A 33 -1.57 -72.10 -8.13
C ASP A 33 -0.98 -72.77 -9.38
N LYS A 34 0.29 -72.47 -9.69
CA LYS A 34 1.01 -73.08 -10.81
C LYS A 34 1.25 -74.57 -10.59
N SER A 35 1.62 -74.94 -9.37
CA SER A 35 1.76 -76.35 -8.97
C SER A 35 0.42 -77.08 -9.08
N SER A 36 -0.68 -76.43 -8.69
CA SER A 36 -2.04 -76.99 -8.78
C SER A 36 -2.48 -77.18 -10.23
N ALA A 37 -2.25 -76.18 -11.11
CA ALA A 37 -2.57 -76.26 -12.54
C ALA A 37 -1.81 -77.40 -13.25
N LEU A 38 -0.62 -77.75 -12.76
CA LEU A 38 0.19 -78.87 -13.25
C LEU A 38 0.01 -80.17 -12.41
N ASN A 39 -0.81 -80.15 -11.37
CA ASN A 39 -1.02 -81.26 -10.43
C ASN A 39 0.29 -81.80 -9.80
N VAL A 40 1.17 -80.89 -9.38
CA VAL A 40 2.46 -81.20 -8.75
C VAL A 40 2.27 -81.50 -7.26
N GLU A 41 2.59 -82.73 -6.85
CA GLU A 41 2.52 -83.15 -5.44
C GLU A 41 3.57 -82.44 -4.56
N ALA A 42 3.32 -82.36 -3.25
CA ALA A 42 4.19 -81.64 -2.30
C ALA A 42 5.66 -82.11 -2.29
N SER A 43 5.89 -83.42 -2.46
CA SER A 43 7.24 -84.01 -2.53
C SER A 43 7.98 -83.56 -3.80
N LEU A 44 7.30 -83.55 -4.94
CA LEU A 44 7.85 -83.06 -6.20
C LEU A 44 8.07 -81.55 -6.15
N LYS A 45 7.13 -80.81 -5.56
CA LYS A 45 7.22 -79.36 -5.33
C LYS A 45 8.47 -79.00 -4.54
N ALA A 46 8.77 -79.68 -3.43
CA ALA A 46 9.99 -79.43 -2.66
C ALA A 46 11.27 -79.59 -3.50
N SER A 47 11.29 -80.60 -4.37
CA SER A 47 12.42 -80.86 -5.28
C SER A 47 12.56 -79.77 -6.34
N PHE A 48 11.43 -79.31 -6.87
CA PHE A 48 11.37 -78.19 -7.81
C PHE A 48 11.88 -76.88 -7.18
N LEU A 49 11.43 -76.56 -5.96
CA LEU A 49 11.88 -75.36 -5.23
C LEU A 49 13.41 -75.38 -4.99
N GLY A 50 13.96 -76.57 -4.73
CA GLY A 50 15.41 -76.79 -4.62
C GLY A 50 16.15 -76.90 -5.95
N GLY A 51 15.51 -76.72 -7.11
CA GLY A 51 16.17 -76.82 -8.41
C GLY A 51 16.65 -78.22 -8.81
N LEU A 52 16.13 -79.27 -8.17
CA LEU A 52 16.45 -80.68 -8.48
C LEU A 52 15.63 -81.25 -9.64
N VAL A 53 14.58 -80.56 -10.04
CA VAL A 53 13.67 -80.98 -11.12
C VAL A 53 13.93 -80.10 -12.33
N GLU A 54 14.38 -80.71 -13.42
CA GLU A 54 14.46 -80.04 -14.72
C GLU A 54 13.07 -80.04 -15.36
N VAL A 55 12.64 -78.86 -15.83
CA VAL A 55 11.30 -78.67 -16.43
C VAL A 55 11.43 -78.40 -17.93
N GLY A 56 10.64 -79.13 -18.72
CA GLY A 56 10.55 -79.00 -20.18
C GLY A 56 9.13 -78.64 -20.64
N GLY A 57 8.99 -78.26 -21.92
CA GLY A 57 7.68 -78.01 -22.53
C GLY A 57 6.79 -77.04 -21.74
N SER A 58 5.56 -77.46 -21.47
CA SER A 58 4.56 -76.73 -20.69
C SER A 58 4.98 -76.47 -19.24
N ALA A 59 5.76 -77.36 -18.62
CA ALA A 59 6.21 -77.23 -17.23
C ALA A 59 7.18 -76.04 -17.01
N LYS A 60 7.76 -75.47 -18.08
CA LYS A 60 8.52 -74.20 -17.99
C LYS A 60 7.69 -73.05 -17.42
N TYR A 61 6.37 -73.12 -17.49
CA TYR A 61 5.45 -72.19 -16.83
C TYR A 61 5.71 -72.06 -15.31
N LEU A 62 6.20 -73.11 -14.64
CA LEU A 62 6.54 -73.04 -13.21
C LEU A 62 7.66 -72.04 -12.88
N ASN A 63 8.56 -71.79 -13.83
CA ASN A 63 9.66 -70.82 -13.67
C ASN A 63 9.24 -69.40 -14.04
N ASP A 64 8.10 -69.24 -14.71
CA ASP A 64 7.57 -67.94 -15.06
C ASP A 64 7.11 -67.19 -13.81
N HIS A 65 7.44 -65.92 -13.68
CA HIS A 65 7.00 -65.07 -12.59
C HIS A 65 6.69 -63.67 -13.10
N LYS A 66 5.90 -62.92 -12.31
CA LYS A 66 5.66 -61.51 -12.59
C LYS A 66 6.92 -60.72 -12.29
N THR A 67 7.17 -59.69 -13.09
CA THR A 67 8.32 -58.79 -12.89
C THR A 67 7.95 -57.49 -12.18
N SER A 68 6.65 -57.23 -12.03
CA SER A 68 6.06 -56.02 -11.45
C SER A 68 4.74 -56.37 -10.76
N LYS A 69 4.43 -55.70 -9.64
CA LYS A 69 3.12 -55.80 -8.98
C LYS A 69 2.02 -55.15 -9.81
N ASN A 70 2.38 -54.11 -10.57
CA ASN A 70 1.48 -53.39 -11.47
C ASN A 70 1.18 -54.15 -12.77
N GLN A 71 1.67 -55.39 -12.91
CA GLN A 71 1.34 -56.26 -14.03
C GLN A 71 0.05 -57.04 -13.76
N ALA A 72 -0.99 -56.74 -14.55
CA ALA A 72 -2.17 -57.59 -14.64
C ALA A 72 -1.83 -58.82 -15.48
N ARG A 73 -2.12 -60.00 -14.93
CA ARG A 73 -1.86 -61.30 -15.56
C ARG A 73 -3.07 -62.20 -15.47
N VAL A 74 -3.36 -62.88 -16.56
CA VAL A 74 -4.29 -64.00 -16.61
C VAL A 74 -3.72 -65.07 -17.53
N THR A 75 -3.76 -66.32 -17.08
CA THR A 75 -3.23 -67.45 -17.84
C THR A 75 -4.36 -68.37 -18.29
N LEU A 76 -4.38 -68.71 -19.58
CA LEU A 76 -5.24 -69.75 -20.15
C LEU A 76 -4.45 -71.06 -20.22
N SER A 77 -4.91 -72.08 -19.50
CA SER A 77 -4.39 -73.44 -19.55
C SER A 77 -5.25 -74.26 -20.51
N TYR A 78 -4.61 -74.93 -21.47
CA TYR A 78 -5.19 -75.94 -22.34
C TYR A 78 -4.63 -77.30 -21.95
N LYS A 79 -5.49 -78.29 -21.74
CA LYS A 79 -5.08 -79.65 -21.37
C LYS A 79 -5.82 -80.67 -22.22
N ALA A 80 -5.07 -81.55 -22.89
CA ALA A 80 -5.62 -82.64 -23.68
C ALA A 80 -4.93 -83.95 -23.33
N THR A 81 -5.69 -84.99 -22.98
CA THR A 81 -5.18 -86.36 -22.80
C THR A 81 -5.64 -87.23 -23.97
N THR A 82 -4.83 -88.24 -24.33
CA THR A 82 -5.07 -89.08 -25.51
C THR A 82 -5.28 -90.55 -25.12
N HIS A 83 -4.31 -91.15 -24.45
CA HIS A 83 -4.31 -92.56 -24.09
C HIS A 83 -3.43 -92.83 -22.87
N VAL A 84 -3.68 -93.96 -22.19
CA VAL A 84 -2.79 -94.51 -21.16
C VAL A 84 -2.11 -95.74 -21.71
N GLN A 85 -0.80 -95.83 -21.50
CA GLN A 85 -0.02 -97.06 -21.66
C GLN A 85 0.29 -97.61 -20.28
N GLU A 86 -0.11 -98.83 -19.99
CA GLU A 86 0.12 -99.49 -18.70
C GLU A 86 0.69 -100.90 -18.89
N LEU A 87 1.56 -101.31 -17.98
CA LEU A 87 2.08 -102.68 -17.94
C LEU A 87 1.02 -103.61 -17.34
N SER A 88 0.81 -104.77 -17.93
CA SER A 88 -0.10 -105.77 -17.36
C SER A 88 0.36 -106.21 -15.96
N MET A 89 -0.57 -106.38 -15.02
CA MET A 89 -0.25 -106.80 -13.65
C MET A 89 0.49 -108.15 -13.60
N ASN A 90 0.25 -109.04 -14.57
CA ASN A 90 0.94 -110.32 -14.71
C ASN A 90 2.44 -110.14 -15.02
N HIS A 91 2.82 -109.05 -15.67
CA HIS A 91 4.21 -108.75 -16.00
C HIS A 91 5.01 -108.25 -14.79
N LEU A 92 4.35 -107.60 -13.83
CA LEU A 92 4.95 -107.00 -12.63
C LEU A 92 5.33 -108.01 -11.53
N GLY A 93 5.48 -109.29 -11.86
CA GLY A 93 5.92 -110.34 -10.93
C GLY A 93 7.45 -110.50 -10.89
N ARG A 94 7.99 -110.87 -9.72
CA ARG A 94 9.44 -111.08 -9.49
C ARG A 94 10.10 -112.01 -10.53
N GLY A 95 9.41 -113.05 -10.97
CA GLY A 95 9.91 -114.03 -11.95
C GLY A 95 10.13 -113.48 -13.37
N ASN A 96 9.65 -112.28 -13.66
CA ASN A 96 9.73 -111.68 -15.00
C ASN A 96 10.84 -110.64 -15.13
N VAL A 97 11.47 -110.20 -14.03
CA VAL A 97 12.56 -109.21 -14.04
C VAL A 97 13.81 -109.82 -14.67
N LYS A 98 14.37 -109.18 -15.70
CA LYS A 98 15.54 -109.67 -16.46
C LYS A 98 16.86 -109.05 -16.00
N HIS A 99 16.79 -107.85 -15.43
CA HIS A 99 17.95 -107.06 -15.01
C HIS A 99 17.92 -106.76 -13.49
N PRO A 100 18.04 -107.78 -12.61
CA PRO A 100 17.91 -107.60 -11.17
C PRO A 100 19.06 -106.80 -10.54
N TYR A 101 20.22 -106.70 -11.20
CA TYR A 101 21.36 -105.89 -10.73
C TYR A 101 20.99 -104.41 -10.49
N VAL A 102 19.92 -103.92 -11.10
CA VAL A 102 19.38 -102.58 -10.89
C VAL A 102 18.96 -102.37 -9.43
N PHE A 103 18.50 -103.42 -8.74
CA PHE A 103 18.15 -103.36 -7.32
C PHE A 103 19.37 -103.10 -6.43
N ASP A 104 20.52 -103.71 -6.76
CA ASP A 104 21.76 -103.63 -5.98
C ASP A 104 22.50 -102.29 -6.17
N GLN A 105 22.31 -101.63 -7.30
CA GLN A 105 22.97 -100.35 -7.60
C GLN A 105 22.38 -99.17 -6.82
N GLY A 106 21.16 -99.32 -6.29
CA GLY A 106 20.49 -98.30 -5.48
C GLY A 106 20.23 -96.97 -6.19
N ILE A 107 20.30 -96.96 -7.53
CA ILE A 107 20.19 -95.77 -8.38
C ILE A 107 18.75 -95.36 -8.71
N ALA A 108 17.75 -96.18 -8.35
CA ALA A 108 16.33 -95.84 -8.44
C ALA A 108 15.54 -96.51 -7.30
N THR A 109 14.46 -95.87 -6.87
CA THR A 109 13.56 -96.37 -5.80
C THR A 109 12.24 -96.90 -6.33
N HIS A 110 11.85 -96.49 -7.54
CA HIS A 110 10.59 -96.84 -8.19
C HIS A 110 10.80 -97.19 -9.66
N VAL A 111 9.85 -97.91 -10.24
CA VAL A 111 9.74 -98.14 -11.69
C VAL A 111 8.41 -97.57 -12.22
N VAL A 112 8.42 -97.06 -13.44
CA VAL A 112 7.22 -96.58 -14.13
C VAL A 112 6.38 -97.77 -14.57
N THR A 113 5.12 -97.83 -14.16
CA THR A 113 4.18 -98.92 -14.51
C THR A 113 3.06 -98.49 -15.44
N ALA A 114 2.71 -97.21 -15.43
CA ALA A 114 1.78 -96.62 -16.38
C ALA A 114 2.14 -95.18 -16.71
N VAL A 115 1.79 -94.74 -17.91
CA VAL A 115 1.98 -93.38 -18.42
C VAL A 115 0.72 -92.92 -19.13
N LEU A 116 0.18 -91.78 -18.73
CA LEU A 116 -0.88 -91.06 -19.44
C LEU A 116 -0.21 -90.10 -20.42
N TYR A 117 -0.53 -90.24 -21.70
CA TYR A 117 -0.05 -89.38 -22.77
C TYR A 117 -1.07 -88.29 -23.09
N GLY A 118 -0.59 -87.11 -23.42
CA GLY A 118 -1.38 -85.93 -23.74
C GLY A 118 -0.51 -84.75 -24.15
N ALA A 119 -1.04 -83.55 -24.06
CA ALA A 119 -0.27 -82.32 -24.18
C ALA A 119 -0.95 -81.22 -23.37
N GLN A 120 -0.13 -80.32 -22.82
CA GLN A 120 -0.59 -79.14 -22.10
C GLN A 120 0.01 -77.88 -22.72
N ALA A 121 -0.69 -76.76 -22.61
CA ALA A 121 -0.21 -75.45 -23.01
C ALA A 121 -0.73 -74.36 -22.08
N PHE A 122 0.09 -73.36 -21.82
CA PHE A 122 -0.23 -72.16 -21.04
C PHE A 122 0.00 -70.93 -21.90
N PHE A 123 -1.04 -70.12 -22.04
CA PHE A 123 -1.00 -68.80 -22.66
C PHE A 123 -1.05 -67.77 -21.54
N VAL A 124 0.09 -67.16 -21.25
CA VAL A 124 0.27 -66.17 -20.19
C VAL A 124 0.07 -64.79 -20.81
N PHE A 125 -1.02 -64.11 -20.46
CA PHE A 125 -1.32 -62.77 -20.96
C PHE A 125 -0.92 -61.74 -19.91
N ASP A 126 -0.07 -60.79 -20.33
CA ASP A 126 0.52 -59.77 -19.48
C ASP A 126 0.22 -58.37 -20.00
N ARG A 127 -0.20 -57.47 -19.10
CA ARG A 127 -0.32 -56.04 -19.37
C ARG A 127 0.10 -55.21 -18.15
N GLU A 128 0.84 -54.15 -18.40
CA GLU A 128 1.13 -53.15 -17.38
C GLU A 128 -0.09 -52.27 -17.11
N VAL A 129 -0.39 -52.08 -15.83
CA VAL A 129 -1.48 -51.24 -15.32
C VAL A 129 -0.88 -49.90 -14.93
N SER A 130 -1.43 -48.83 -15.50
CA SER A 130 -1.03 -47.47 -15.12
C SER A 130 -1.65 -47.05 -13.79
N GLU A 131 -1.08 -46.05 -13.11
CA GLU A 131 -1.61 -45.54 -11.82
C GLU A 131 -3.06 -45.01 -11.88
N LYS A 132 -3.57 -44.73 -13.09
CA LYS A 132 -4.93 -44.22 -13.32
C LYS A 132 -5.95 -45.33 -13.56
N GLU A 133 -5.50 -46.57 -13.69
CA GLU A 133 -6.31 -47.73 -14.01
C GLU A 133 -6.41 -48.64 -12.78
N ASP A 134 -7.59 -49.20 -12.55
CA ASP A 134 -7.78 -50.15 -11.46
C ASP A 134 -7.26 -51.53 -11.87
N HIS A 135 -6.35 -52.09 -11.08
CA HIS A 135 -5.70 -53.37 -11.38
C HIS A 135 -6.72 -54.52 -11.43
N GLN A 136 -7.69 -54.54 -10.52
CA GLN A 136 -8.72 -55.58 -10.49
C GLN A 136 -9.66 -55.47 -11.69
N ASP A 137 -10.02 -54.26 -12.11
CA ASP A 137 -10.82 -54.03 -13.31
C ASP A 137 -10.10 -54.50 -14.57
N ILE A 138 -8.80 -54.15 -14.72
CA ILE A 138 -8.01 -54.61 -15.88
C ILE A 138 -7.90 -56.13 -15.88
N GLN A 139 -7.61 -56.75 -14.74
CA GLN A 139 -7.52 -58.21 -14.63
C GLN A 139 -8.87 -58.89 -14.87
N GLY A 140 -9.97 -58.33 -14.36
CA GLY A 140 -11.33 -58.82 -14.54
C GLY A 140 -11.76 -58.77 -16.00
N ASN A 141 -11.55 -57.63 -16.66
CA ASN A 141 -11.81 -57.46 -18.09
C ASN A 141 -10.99 -58.45 -18.93
N LEU A 142 -9.71 -58.62 -18.60
CA LEU A 142 -8.83 -59.60 -19.27
C LEU A 142 -9.35 -61.03 -19.10
N LYS A 143 -9.79 -61.41 -17.89
CA LYS A 143 -10.37 -62.73 -17.61
C LYS A 143 -11.63 -62.99 -18.44
N VAL A 144 -12.50 -61.99 -18.60
CA VAL A 144 -13.71 -62.10 -19.43
C VAL A 144 -13.35 -62.27 -20.91
N MET A 145 -12.35 -61.55 -21.41
CA MET A 145 -11.91 -61.67 -22.80
C MET A 145 -11.28 -63.03 -23.08
N ILE A 146 -10.39 -63.52 -22.21
CA ILE A 146 -9.72 -64.82 -22.38
C ILE A 146 -10.73 -65.98 -22.30
N LYS A 147 -11.78 -65.87 -21.48
CA LYS A 147 -12.91 -66.82 -21.45
C LYS A 147 -13.58 -67.02 -22.82
N LYS A 148 -13.50 -66.04 -23.71
CA LYS A 148 -14.06 -66.14 -25.07
C LYS A 148 -13.16 -66.94 -26.03
N ILE A 149 -11.84 -67.08 -25.77
CA ILE A 149 -10.90 -67.72 -26.69
C ILE A 149 -11.31 -69.17 -27.02
N PRO A 150 -11.62 -70.04 -26.04
CA PRO A 150 -12.07 -71.40 -26.35
C PRO A 150 -13.42 -71.45 -27.06
N LEU A 151 -14.33 -70.52 -26.75
CA LEU A 151 -15.66 -70.45 -27.35
C LEU A 151 -15.60 -70.08 -28.84
N LEU A 152 -14.65 -69.22 -29.22
CA LEU A 152 -14.39 -68.82 -30.61
C LEU A 152 -13.77 -69.92 -31.47
N SER A 153 -13.34 -71.03 -30.88
CA SER A 153 -12.77 -72.18 -31.63
C SER A 153 -13.81 -73.15 -32.17
N ILE A 154 -15.08 -73.01 -31.76
CA ILE A 154 -16.18 -73.93 -32.10
C ILE A 154 -16.98 -73.43 -33.33
N GLU A 155 -17.02 -72.12 -33.55
CA GLU A 155 -17.66 -71.51 -34.72
C GLU A 155 -16.62 -71.37 -35.84
N GLY A 156 -16.64 -72.30 -36.80
CA GLY A 156 -15.78 -72.26 -37.98
C GLY A 156 -15.93 -70.96 -38.77
N GLU A 157 -14.79 -70.43 -39.23
CA GLU A 157 -14.64 -69.26 -40.11
C GLU A 157 -15.52 -68.04 -39.75
N GLY A 158 -15.12 -67.28 -38.73
CA GLY A 158 -15.71 -65.96 -38.46
C GLY A 158 -14.68 -65.01 -37.86
N SER A 159 -14.37 -63.92 -38.58
CA SER A 159 -13.65 -62.77 -38.04
C SER A 159 -14.21 -62.38 -36.66
N LEU A 160 -13.35 -62.25 -35.64
CA LEU A 160 -13.73 -61.79 -34.31
C LEU A 160 -14.62 -60.54 -34.40
N LYS A 161 -15.94 -60.72 -34.19
CA LYS A 161 -16.85 -59.61 -33.88
C LYS A 161 -16.63 -59.21 -32.42
N MET A 162 -15.45 -58.65 -32.15
CA MET A 162 -15.20 -57.91 -30.92
C MET A 162 -15.71 -56.49 -31.08
N GLU A 163 -16.34 -55.95 -30.04
CA GLU A 163 -16.60 -54.51 -29.95
C GLU A 163 -15.27 -53.74 -30.05
N ASP A 164 -15.26 -52.55 -30.63
CA ASP A 164 -14.02 -51.77 -30.83
C ASP A 164 -13.26 -51.53 -29.52
N LYS A 165 -13.98 -51.43 -28.40
CA LYS A 165 -13.43 -51.31 -27.04
C LYS A 165 -12.71 -52.59 -26.59
N ASP A 166 -13.27 -53.77 -26.87
CA ASP A 166 -12.65 -55.07 -26.56
C ASP A 166 -11.39 -55.29 -27.42
N ARG A 167 -11.42 -54.88 -28.70
CA ARG A 167 -10.27 -54.95 -29.60
C ARG A 167 -9.13 -54.03 -29.17
N ALA A 168 -9.43 -52.76 -28.87
CA ALA A 168 -8.44 -51.80 -28.39
C ALA A 168 -7.82 -52.21 -27.04
N ASN A 169 -8.56 -52.94 -26.21
CA ASN A 169 -8.02 -53.55 -25.00
C ASN A 169 -7.12 -54.75 -25.35
N ALA A 170 -7.53 -55.64 -26.25
CA ALA A 170 -6.78 -56.83 -26.69
C ALA A 170 -5.37 -56.50 -27.21
N GLU A 171 -5.24 -55.38 -27.92
CA GLU A 171 -3.97 -54.90 -28.49
C GLU A 171 -2.95 -54.46 -27.44
N LYS A 172 -3.39 -54.18 -26.20
CA LYS A 172 -2.50 -53.75 -25.09
C LYS A 172 -1.88 -54.92 -24.33
N PHE A 173 -2.22 -56.16 -24.66
CA PHE A 173 -1.72 -57.34 -23.96
C PHE A 173 -0.62 -58.01 -24.77
N SER A 174 0.43 -58.41 -24.06
CA SER A 174 1.42 -59.36 -24.58
C SER A 174 1.03 -60.78 -24.20
N CYS A 175 1.37 -61.76 -25.04
CA CYS A 175 1.19 -63.17 -24.77
C CYS A 175 2.54 -63.88 -24.72
N ARG A 176 2.70 -64.79 -23.76
CA ARG A 176 3.83 -65.73 -23.69
C ARG A 176 3.28 -67.15 -23.65
N PHE A 177 3.94 -68.06 -24.35
CA PHE A 177 3.46 -69.43 -24.53
C PHE A 177 4.43 -70.45 -23.94
N TYR A 178 3.89 -71.35 -23.13
CA TYR A 178 4.59 -72.51 -22.59
C TYR A 178 3.76 -73.76 -22.87
N GLY A 179 4.18 -74.58 -23.82
CA GLY A 179 3.40 -75.75 -24.20
C GLY A 179 4.24 -76.90 -24.75
N ASP A 180 3.61 -78.06 -24.81
CA ASP A 180 4.22 -79.31 -25.31
C ASP A 180 4.12 -79.46 -26.83
N PHE A 181 3.75 -78.38 -27.52
CA PHE A 181 3.51 -78.35 -28.96
C PHE A 181 4.70 -77.72 -29.70
N SER A 182 5.05 -78.30 -30.85
CA SER A 182 6.03 -77.71 -31.76
C SER A 182 5.35 -76.65 -32.64
N LEU A 183 5.53 -75.38 -32.30
CA LEU A 183 5.00 -74.24 -33.04
C LEU A 183 6.06 -73.65 -33.98
N GLN A 184 5.66 -73.19 -35.18
CA GLN A 184 6.55 -72.43 -36.06
C GLN A 184 6.92 -71.06 -35.48
N LYS A 185 5.96 -70.40 -34.84
CA LYS A 185 6.14 -69.14 -34.12
C LYS A 185 5.28 -69.13 -32.85
N PRO A 186 5.84 -68.81 -31.68
CA PRO A 186 5.05 -68.67 -30.47
C PRO A 186 4.15 -67.43 -30.54
N PRO A 187 2.94 -67.46 -29.95
CA PRO A 187 2.04 -66.32 -29.94
C PRO A 187 2.61 -65.19 -29.08
N THR A 188 2.53 -63.96 -29.61
CA THR A 188 3.00 -62.73 -28.93
C THR A 188 1.88 -61.74 -28.66
N SER A 189 0.77 -61.85 -29.40
CA SER A 189 -0.42 -61.01 -29.26
C SER A 189 -1.66 -61.84 -28.87
N PHE A 190 -2.75 -61.17 -28.50
CA PHE A 190 -4.04 -61.83 -28.27
C PHE A 190 -4.54 -62.56 -29.53
N GLN A 191 -4.37 -61.97 -30.71
CA GLN A 191 -4.80 -62.57 -31.97
C GLN A 191 -3.98 -63.82 -32.33
N ASP A 192 -2.65 -63.77 -32.13
CA ASP A 192 -1.78 -64.93 -32.32
C ASP A 192 -2.22 -66.08 -31.40
N ALA A 193 -2.56 -65.75 -30.15
CA ALA A 193 -2.97 -66.74 -29.17
C ALA A 193 -4.27 -67.46 -29.57
N VAL A 194 -5.25 -66.74 -30.13
CA VAL A 194 -6.49 -67.33 -30.66
C VAL A 194 -6.17 -68.31 -31.80
N GLN A 195 -5.33 -67.92 -32.75
CA GLN A 195 -4.94 -68.76 -33.89
C GLN A 195 -4.19 -70.02 -33.43
N VAL A 196 -3.23 -69.86 -32.52
CA VAL A 196 -2.47 -70.98 -31.97
C VAL A 196 -3.41 -71.91 -31.20
N TYR A 197 -4.30 -71.38 -30.35
CA TYR A 197 -5.28 -72.16 -29.61
C TYR A 197 -6.17 -73.02 -30.53
N GLN A 198 -6.68 -72.44 -31.63
CA GLN A 198 -7.48 -73.16 -32.63
C GLN A 198 -6.69 -74.30 -33.31
N SER A 199 -5.38 -74.15 -33.46
CA SER A 199 -4.52 -75.18 -34.06
C SER A 199 -4.13 -76.32 -33.11
N LEU A 200 -4.21 -76.15 -31.78
CA LEU A 200 -3.72 -77.13 -30.80
C LEU A 200 -4.30 -78.55 -30.97
N PRO A 201 -5.62 -78.74 -31.17
CA PRO A 201 -6.18 -80.07 -31.37
C PRO A 201 -5.63 -80.76 -32.62
N THR A 202 -5.37 -80.00 -33.69
CA THR A 202 -4.77 -80.54 -34.92
C THR A 202 -3.30 -80.88 -34.75
N LEU A 203 -2.56 -80.06 -33.99
CA LEU A 203 -1.15 -80.29 -33.69
C LEU A 203 -0.92 -81.50 -32.79
N LEU A 204 -1.88 -81.86 -31.93
CA LEU A 204 -1.81 -83.08 -31.13
C LEU A 204 -1.91 -84.36 -31.98
N GLY A 205 -2.58 -84.27 -33.13
CA GLY A 205 -2.85 -85.38 -34.04
C GLY A 205 -4.10 -86.19 -33.66
N ALA A 206 -4.74 -86.82 -34.65
CA ALA A 206 -6.04 -87.49 -34.50
C ALA A 206 -6.01 -88.65 -33.48
N ASN A 207 -4.83 -89.28 -33.32
CA ASN A 207 -4.59 -90.36 -32.38
C ASN A 207 -3.58 -90.00 -31.28
N GLY A 208 -3.17 -88.73 -31.20
CA GLY A 208 -2.14 -88.28 -30.26
C GLY A 208 -0.72 -88.62 -30.72
N GLU A 209 -0.44 -88.59 -32.02
CA GLU A 209 0.88 -88.88 -32.58
C GLU A 209 1.99 -88.00 -31.98
N ASN A 210 1.64 -86.77 -31.58
CA ASN A 210 2.57 -85.81 -30.97
C ASN A 210 2.37 -85.68 -29.45
N ALA A 211 1.69 -86.63 -28.81
CA ALA A 211 1.43 -86.59 -27.37
C ALA A 211 2.71 -86.88 -26.56
N VAL A 212 2.91 -86.12 -25.48
CA VAL A 212 3.98 -86.29 -24.50
C VAL A 212 3.46 -86.97 -23.21
N PRO A 213 4.34 -87.56 -22.39
CA PRO A 213 3.97 -88.05 -21.06
C PRO A 213 3.46 -86.91 -20.15
N MET A 214 2.22 -87.01 -19.66
CA MET A 214 1.61 -86.03 -18.77
C MET A 214 1.52 -86.48 -17.31
N LYS A 215 1.25 -87.76 -17.07
CA LYS A 215 1.18 -88.35 -15.72
C LYS A 215 1.82 -89.72 -15.72
N VAL A 216 2.63 -90.00 -14.72
CA VAL A 216 3.32 -91.29 -14.55
C VAL A 216 2.87 -91.95 -13.24
N TRP A 217 2.67 -93.25 -13.28
CA TRP A 217 2.46 -94.07 -12.09
C TRP A 217 3.73 -94.82 -11.77
N LEU A 218 4.15 -94.71 -10.51
CA LEU A 218 5.39 -95.28 -10.00
C LEU A 218 5.07 -96.42 -9.04
N LEU A 219 5.68 -97.57 -9.24
CA LEU A 219 5.63 -98.71 -8.32
C LEU A 219 6.95 -98.80 -7.54
N PRO A 220 6.92 -98.87 -6.20
CA PRO A 220 8.13 -99.05 -5.41
C PRO A 220 8.82 -100.37 -5.79
N LEU A 221 10.15 -100.34 -5.97
CA LEU A 221 10.91 -101.55 -6.34
C LEU A 221 10.83 -102.65 -5.26
N THR A 222 10.59 -102.26 -4.01
CA THR A 222 10.40 -103.17 -2.87
C THR A 222 9.23 -104.13 -3.02
N VAL A 223 8.24 -103.77 -3.83
CA VAL A 223 7.10 -104.64 -4.15
C VAL A 223 7.52 -105.76 -5.12
N LEU A 224 8.53 -105.51 -5.96
CA LEU A 224 9.07 -106.48 -6.92
C LEU A 224 10.12 -107.38 -6.28
N ASP A 225 11.00 -106.80 -5.45
CA ASP A 225 12.02 -107.54 -4.71
C ASP A 225 12.35 -106.82 -3.39
N SER A 226 12.32 -107.54 -2.28
CA SER A 226 12.64 -106.99 -0.95
C SER A 226 14.09 -106.51 -0.82
N SER A 227 15.02 -107.01 -1.63
CA SER A 227 16.41 -106.53 -1.67
C SER A 227 16.53 -105.07 -2.11
N ALA A 228 15.52 -104.55 -2.82
CA ALA A 228 15.46 -103.14 -3.23
C ALA A 228 14.98 -102.20 -2.11
N ALA A 229 14.85 -102.68 -0.87
CA ALA A 229 14.43 -101.87 0.27
C ALA A 229 15.44 -100.77 0.59
N GLN A 230 15.03 -99.52 0.38
CA GLN A 230 15.76 -98.33 0.80
C GLN A 230 14.92 -97.53 1.81
N LEU A 231 15.60 -96.89 2.76
CA LEU A 231 14.96 -95.95 3.67
C LEU A 231 14.53 -94.71 2.88
N VAL A 232 13.22 -94.51 2.73
CA VAL A 232 12.65 -93.33 2.08
C VAL A 232 11.88 -92.53 3.12
N ARG A 233 12.37 -91.35 3.48
CA ARG A 233 11.69 -90.41 4.36
C ARG A 233 10.83 -89.43 3.56
N GLN A 234 9.60 -89.21 4.01
CA GLN A 234 8.79 -88.09 3.54
C GLN A 234 9.18 -86.82 4.30
N ILE A 235 9.18 -85.69 3.60
CA ILE A 235 9.41 -84.38 4.20
C ILE A 235 8.06 -83.79 4.59
N SER A 236 7.98 -83.21 5.78
CA SER A 236 6.83 -82.50 6.31
C SER A 236 6.35 -81.44 5.34
N THR A 237 5.05 -81.49 5.02
CA THR A 237 4.38 -80.50 4.17
C THR A 237 4.56 -79.08 4.71
N ARG A 238 4.62 -78.92 6.03
CA ARG A 238 4.90 -77.63 6.68
C ARG A 238 6.25 -77.06 6.28
N LEU A 239 7.34 -77.85 6.31
CA LEU A 239 8.68 -77.35 5.95
C LEU A 239 8.78 -77.03 4.46
N VAL A 240 8.07 -77.80 3.62
CA VAL A 240 7.96 -77.49 2.18
C VAL A 240 7.25 -76.16 1.95
N GLN A 241 6.15 -75.90 2.68
CA GLN A 241 5.44 -74.62 2.63
C GLN A 241 6.30 -73.46 3.16
N GLU A 242 7.06 -73.66 4.25
CA GLU A 242 7.98 -72.64 4.77
C GLU A 242 9.11 -72.32 3.77
N ALA A 243 9.67 -73.33 3.09
CA ALA A 243 10.66 -73.12 2.03
C ALA A 243 10.08 -72.45 0.77
N GLN A 244 8.83 -72.76 0.42
CA GLN A 244 8.10 -72.08 -0.66
C GLN A 244 7.91 -70.61 -0.34
N SER A 245 7.40 -70.29 0.85
CA SER A 245 7.18 -68.92 1.31
C SER A 245 8.47 -68.10 1.23
N VAL A 246 9.63 -68.70 1.51
CA VAL A 246 10.92 -68.03 1.34
C VAL A 246 11.18 -67.55 -0.08
N LEU A 247 10.95 -68.41 -1.08
CA LEU A 247 11.18 -68.06 -2.49
C LEU A 247 10.11 -67.09 -3.02
N GLU A 248 8.89 -67.17 -2.51
CA GLU A 248 7.82 -66.22 -2.80
C GLU A 248 8.14 -64.82 -2.24
N ASP A 249 8.59 -64.72 -0.99
CA ASP A 249 9.03 -63.46 -0.37
C ASP A 249 10.09 -62.74 -1.24
N PHE A 250 11.10 -63.47 -1.71
CA PHE A 250 12.15 -62.89 -2.57
C PHE A 250 11.64 -62.49 -3.94
N SER A 251 10.68 -63.23 -4.50
CA SER A 251 10.05 -62.87 -5.76
C SER A 251 9.20 -61.60 -5.61
N GLU A 252 8.53 -61.43 -4.46
CA GLU A 252 7.81 -60.20 -4.13
C GLU A 252 8.74 -59.00 -3.97
N LEU A 253 9.83 -59.16 -3.22
CA LEU A 253 10.85 -58.11 -3.04
C LEU A 253 11.47 -57.71 -4.38
N GLU A 254 11.74 -58.66 -5.28
CA GLU A 254 12.23 -58.37 -6.62
C GLU A 254 11.23 -57.52 -7.42
N MET A 255 9.93 -57.87 -7.40
CA MET A 255 8.90 -57.06 -8.07
C MET A 255 8.85 -55.65 -7.50
N ARG A 256 8.86 -55.49 -6.18
CA ARG A 256 8.89 -54.18 -5.51
C ARG A 256 10.11 -53.36 -5.92
N CYS A 257 11.29 -53.97 -5.97
CA CYS A 257 12.51 -53.31 -6.43
C CYS A 257 12.38 -52.83 -7.88
N ASN A 258 11.88 -53.69 -8.78
CA ASN A 258 11.68 -53.34 -10.18
C ASN A 258 10.70 -52.17 -10.33
N ASP A 259 9.59 -52.18 -9.57
CA ASP A 259 8.59 -51.10 -9.57
C ASP A 259 9.19 -49.79 -9.06
N ALA A 260 9.89 -49.83 -7.92
CA ALA A 260 10.58 -48.67 -7.36
C ALA A 260 11.62 -48.08 -8.34
N MET A 261 12.41 -48.93 -9.02
CA MET A 261 13.40 -48.51 -10.02
C MET A 261 12.78 -47.91 -11.29
N ARG A 262 11.52 -48.25 -11.61
CA ARG A 262 10.79 -47.69 -12.76
C ARG A 262 10.19 -46.31 -12.49
N THR A 263 10.15 -45.86 -11.22
CA THR A 263 9.65 -44.53 -10.88
C THR A 263 10.51 -43.43 -11.49
N THR A 264 9.87 -42.33 -11.90
CA THR A 264 10.56 -41.16 -12.49
C THR A 264 11.65 -40.64 -11.56
N THR A 265 11.38 -40.57 -10.26
CA THR A 265 12.34 -40.13 -9.25
C THR A 265 13.58 -41.02 -9.20
N ALA A 266 13.42 -42.35 -9.17
CA ALA A 266 14.58 -43.27 -9.14
C ALA A 266 15.41 -43.21 -10.43
N GLN A 267 14.77 -42.92 -11.57
CA GLN A 267 15.46 -42.69 -12.85
C GLN A 267 16.22 -41.35 -12.88
N GLN A 268 15.66 -40.30 -12.26
CA GLN A 268 16.25 -38.97 -12.20
C GLN A 268 17.36 -38.84 -11.14
N PHE A 269 17.32 -39.65 -10.07
CA PHE A 269 18.32 -39.69 -9.00
C PHE A 269 19.03 -41.05 -8.94
N PRO A 270 20.12 -41.25 -9.69
CA PRO A 270 20.83 -42.53 -9.77
C PRO A 270 21.32 -43.07 -8.43
N GLN A 271 21.50 -42.22 -7.42
CA GLN A 271 21.88 -42.61 -6.06
C GLN A 271 20.86 -43.60 -5.47
N ILE A 272 19.56 -43.33 -5.65
CA ILE A 272 18.47 -44.20 -5.19
C ILE A 272 18.43 -45.49 -6.04
N GLY A 273 18.51 -45.34 -7.37
CA GLY A 273 18.49 -46.48 -8.29
C GLY A 273 19.64 -47.48 -8.05
N ASN A 274 20.84 -46.98 -7.75
CA ASN A 274 22.01 -47.81 -7.44
C ASN A 274 21.83 -48.59 -6.13
N LYS A 275 21.21 -47.99 -5.10
CA LYS A 275 20.89 -48.68 -3.84
C LYS A 275 19.89 -49.81 -4.04
N LEU A 276 18.80 -49.56 -4.77
CA LEU A 276 17.80 -50.57 -5.13
C LEU A 276 18.41 -51.71 -5.95
N LYS A 277 19.25 -51.39 -6.94
CA LYS A 277 19.95 -52.37 -7.76
C LYS A 277 20.85 -53.27 -6.91
N ARG A 278 21.67 -52.69 -6.02
CA ARG A 278 22.56 -53.44 -5.13
C ARG A 278 21.78 -54.33 -4.15
N PHE A 279 20.68 -53.83 -3.59
CA PHE A 279 19.80 -54.63 -2.74
C PHE A 279 19.20 -55.82 -3.50
N LYS A 280 18.68 -55.58 -4.71
CA LYS A 280 18.15 -56.63 -5.58
C LYS A 280 19.20 -57.71 -5.87
N GLU A 281 20.42 -57.32 -6.25
CA GLU A 281 21.52 -58.25 -6.54
C GLU A 281 21.85 -59.13 -5.33
N MET A 282 21.95 -58.56 -4.11
CA MET A 282 22.20 -59.32 -2.88
C MET A 282 21.04 -60.28 -2.52
N CYS A 283 19.79 -59.84 -2.72
CA CYS A 283 18.61 -60.71 -2.54
C CYS A 283 18.61 -61.89 -3.52
N SER A 284 18.99 -61.65 -4.78
CA SER A 284 19.13 -62.72 -5.79
C SER A 284 20.26 -63.69 -5.45
N GLU A 285 21.40 -63.19 -4.95
CA GLU A 285 22.53 -64.02 -4.51
C GLU A 285 22.15 -64.93 -3.35
N PHE A 286 21.50 -64.40 -2.31
CA PHE A 286 21.02 -65.20 -1.18
C PHE A 286 19.93 -66.20 -1.59
N ARG A 287 19.00 -65.80 -2.46
CA ARG A 287 17.97 -66.70 -3.01
C ARG A 287 18.62 -67.91 -3.69
N LEU A 288 19.66 -67.69 -4.48
CA LEU A 288 20.39 -68.75 -5.15
C LEU A 288 21.13 -69.67 -4.16
N GLU A 289 21.81 -69.10 -3.15
CA GLU A 289 22.46 -69.87 -2.08
C GLU A 289 21.43 -70.76 -1.34
N PHE A 290 20.26 -70.21 -1.03
CA PHE A 290 19.17 -70.93 -0.39
C PHE A 290 18.67 -72.09 -1.25
N GLN A 291 18.44 -71.88 -2.54
CA GLN A 291 18.03 -72.94 -3.47
C GLN A 291 19.08 -74.03 -3.61
N GLN A 292 20.36 -73.69 -3.71
CA GLN A 292 21.47 -74.65 -3.79
C GLN A 292 21.59 -75.49 -2.51
N ASN A 293 21.40 -74.87 -1.34
CA ASN A 293 21.39 -75.59 -0.05
C ASN A 293 20.22 -76.59 0.02
N LEU A 294 19.03 -76.20 -0.43
CA LEU A 294 17.89 -77.12 -0.57
C LEU A 294 18.22 -78.26 -1.54
N ALA A 295 18.77 -77.96 -2.71
CA ALA A 295 19.17 -78.94 -3.71
C ALA A 295 20.10 -80.02 -3.13
N LYS A 296 21.07 -79.57 -2.33
CA LYS A 296 22.08 -80.46 -1.74
C LYS A 296 21.51 -81.34 -0.61
N LYS A 297 20.62 -80.79 0.22
CA LYS A 297 20.17 -81.42 1.47
C LYS A 297 18.91 -82.28 1.30
N LEU A 298 18.00 -81.92 0.40
CA LEU A 298 16.75 -82.65 0.18
C LEU A 298 16.96 -84.14 -0.21
N PRO A 299 17.90 -84.51 -1.11
CA PRO A 299 18.15 -85.91 -1.44
C PRO A 299 18.68 -86.71 -0.25
N SER A 300 19.57 -86.10 0.55
CA SER A 300 20.18 -86.71 1.74
C SER A 300 19.14 -87.02 2.82
N ILE A 301 18.23 -86.08 3.09
CA ILE A 301 17.12 -86.25 4.04
C ILE A 301 16.20 -87.40 3.59
N ARG A 302 15.85 -87.44 2.30
CA ARG A 302 14.97 -88.48 1.74
C ARG A 302 15.59 -89.86 1.77
N GLY A 303 16.89 -89.97 1.46
CA GLY A 303 17.64 -91.23 1.51
C GLY A 303 18.04 -91.67 2.92
N GLY A 304 17.67 -90.91 3.95
CA GLY A 304 17.96 -91.24 5.35
C GLY A 304 19.38 -90.93 5.83
N GLY A 305 20.17 -90.20 5.04
CA GLY A 305 21.53 -89.76 5.39
C GLY A 305 21.56 -88.57 6.35
N GLU A 306 20.53 -87.73 6.34
CA GLU A 306 20.36 -86.60 7.27
C GLU A 306 18.95 -86.60 7.89
N GLU A 307 18.82 -85.98 9.06
CA GLU A 307 17.52 -85.75 9.70
C GLU A 307 16.81 -84.53 9.12
N GLU A 308 15.47 -84.54 9.19
CA GLU A 308 14.64 -83.43 8.74
C GLU A 308 14.94 -82.12 9.50
N ALA A 309 15.49 -82.20 10.71
CA ALA A 309 15.95 -81.06 11.50
C ALA A 309 16.93 -80.15 10.73
N VAL A 310 17.74 -80.71 9.82
CA VAL A 310 18.68 -79.93 8.99
C VAL A 310 17.95 -78.93 8.08
N LEU A 311 16.77 -79.29 7.57
CA LEU A 311 15.95 -78.37 6.78
C LEU A 311 15.36 -77.25 7.65
N ALA A 312 14.96 -77.57 8.88
CA ALA A 312 14.53 -76.57 9.85
C ALA A 312 15.66 -75.60 10.23
N GLU A 313 16.90 -76.09 10.35
CA GLU A 313 18.09 -75.26 10.59
C GLU A 313 18.35 -74.26 9.45
N ILE A 314 18.21 -74.67 8.18
CA ILE A 314 18.35 -73.76 7.02
C ILE A 314 17.31 -72.62 7.09
N LEU A 315 16.06 -72.95 7.42
CA LEU A 315 14.99 -71.96 7.59
C LEU A 315 15.25 -71.04 8.78
N MET A 316 15.76 -71.58 9.90
CA MET A 316 16.16 -70.78 11.08
C MET A 316 17.35 -69.88 10.80
N LYS A 317 18.33 -70.32 9.99
CA LYS A 317 19.47 -69.52 9.55
C LYS A 317 18.98 -68.28 8.79
N ARG A 318 17.97 -68.42 7.92
CA ARG A 318 17.32 -67.25 7.29
C ARG A 318 16.69 -66.33 8.33
N ARG A 319 15.87 -66.86 9.25
CA ARG A 319 15.15 -66.05 10.25
C ARG A 319 16.07 -65.25 11.16
N SER A 320 17.25 -65.78 11.48
CA SER A 320 18.26 -65.14 12.34
C SER A 320 19.25 -64.25 11.58
N SER A 321 19.21 -64.24 10.25
CA SER A 321 20.10 -63.42 9.41
C SER A 321 19.52 -62.04 9.09
N PRO A 322 20.34 -61.12 8.55
CA PRO A 322 19.85 -59.89 7.91
C PRO A 322 18.85 -60.12 6.77
N PHE A 323 18.84 -61.31 6.15
CA PHE A 323 17.90 -61.69 5.08
C PHE A 323 16.54 -62.20 5.60
N ASN A 324 16.21 -61.89 6.86
CA ASN A 324 14.89 -62.19 7.40
C ASN A 324 13.81 -61.31 6.70
N ASN A 325 12.59 -61.85 6.59
CA ASN A 325 11.52 -61.21 5.83
C ASN A 325 11.14 -59.81 6.36
N LYS A 326 11.22 -59.62 7.68
CA LYS A 326 10.84 -58.37 8.34
C LYS A 326 11.81 -57.24 7.94
N SER A 327 13.11 -57.42 8.14
CA SER A 327 14.11 -56.40 7.86
C SER A 327 14.21 -56.05 6.36
N LEU A 328 14.06 -57.04 5.47
CA LEU A 328 14.05 -56.81 4.02
C LEU A 328 12.86 -55.96 3.58
N ASN A 329 11.66 -56.23 4.10
CA ASN A 329 10.48 -55.42 3.79
C ASN A 329 10.54 -54.04 4.45
N GLU A 330 11.01 -53.92 5.70
CA GLU A 330 11.20 -52.63 6.36
C GLU A 330 12.16 -51.72 5.57
N TRP A 331 13.24 -52.28 5.02
CA TRP A 331 14.16 -51.52 4.15
C TRP A 331 13.47 -51.09 2.85
N MET A 332 12.71 -51.98 2.21
CA MET A 332 11.96 -51.62 0.99
C MET A 332 10.90 -50.54 1.25
N ASP A 333 10.15 -50.64 2.36
CA ASP A 333 9.17 -49.63 2.77
C ASP A 333 9.86 -48.27 2.98
N CYS A 334 11.05 -48.26 3.58
CA CYS A 334 11.87 -47.07 3.72
C CYS A 334 12.25 -46.48 2.36
N LYS A 335 12.76 -47.29 1.42
CA LYS A 335 13.14 -46.78 0.09
C LYS A 335 11.95 -46.24 -0.71
N GLU A 336 10.80 -46.89 -0.64
CA GLU A 336 9.57 -46.39 -1.25
C GLU A 336 9.15 -45.04 -0.64
N ARG A 337 9.28 -44.87 0.68
CA ARG A 337 9.02 -43.60 1.38
C ARG A 337 10.03 -42.51 1.00
N GLU A 338 11.31 -42.86 0.81
CA GLU A 338 12.34 -41.93 0.33
C GLU A 338 11.99 -41.40 -1.06
N ILE A 339 11.64 -42.30 -1.99
CA ILE A 339 11.20 -41.96 -3.35
C ILE A 339 10.00 -41.01 -3.30
N TYR A 340 8.98 -41.32 -2.49
CA TYR A 340 7.80 -40.47 -2.36
C TYR A 340 8.14 -39.10 -1.78
N THR A 341 9.02 -39.04 -0.78
CA THR A 341 9.44 -37.79 -0.15
C THR A 341 10.14 -36.87 -1.15
N VAL A 342 11.12 -37.39 -1.90
CA VAL A 342 11.83 -36.64 -2.94
C VAL A 342 10.85 -36.21 -4.04
N MET A 343 10.00 -37.12 -4.50
CA MET A 343 8.98 -36.83 -5.51
C MET A 343 8.04 -35.69 -5.08
N SER A 344 7.68 -35.63 -3.80
CA SER A 344 6.80 -34.57 -3.27
C SER A 344 7.43 -33.17 -3.36
N PHE A 345 8.76 -33.08 -3.25
CA PHE A 345 9.50 -31.83 -3.38
C PHE A 345 9.73 -31.47 -4.84
N THR A 346 10.19 -32.41 -5.65
CA THR A 346 10.45 -32.17 -7.09
C THR A 346 9.16 -31.82 -7.84
N ASN A 347 8.01 -32.42 -7.49
CA ASN A 347 6.71 -32.04 -8.06
C ASN A 347 6.29 -30.59 -7.76
N LYS A 348 6.80 -29.99 -6.68
CA LYS A 348 6.59 -28.57 -6.36
C LYS A 348 7.57 -27.66 -7.11
N MET A 349 8.72 -28.17 -7.52
CA MET A 349 9.79 -27.46 -8.24
C MET A 349 9.63 -27.54 -9.77
N LYS A 350 8.43 -27.26 -10.29
CA LYS A 350 8.05 -27.51 -11.70
C LYS A 350 8.90 -26.80 -12.76
N ASN A 351 9.54 -25.69 -12.40
CA ASN A 351 10.33 -24.85 -13.31
C ASN A 351 11.85 -25.10 -13.18
N THR A 352 12.26 -26.23 -12.62
CA THR A 352 13.67 -26.55 -12.38
C THR A 352 14.08 -27.80 -13.16
N GLU A 353 15.30 -27.79 -13.69
CA GLU A 353 15.84 -28.95 -14.38
C GLU A 353 16.48 -29.90 -13.37
N ILE A 354 16.06 -31.17 -13.37
CA ILE A 354 16.64 -32.19 -12.50
C ILE A 354 17.85 -32.82 -13.19
N ILE A 355 19.01 -32.71 -12.54
CA ILE A 355 20.29 -33.12 -13.08
C ILE A 355 20.71 -34.47 -12.47
N PRO A 356 20.93 -35.52 -13.29
CA PRO A 356 21.14 -36.87 -12.77
C PRO A 356 22.57 -37.13 -12.29
N SER A 357 23.55 -36.31 -12.66
CA SER A 357 24.95 -36.55 -12.31
C SER A 357 25.77 -35.27 -12.21
N GLN A 358 26.86 -35.34 -11.46
CA GLN A 358 27.78 -34.23 -11.27
C GLN A 358 28.40 -33.72 -12.58
N SER A 359 28.65 -34.59 -13.56
CA SER A 359 29.17 -34.18 -14.88
C SER A 359 28.16 -33.34 -15.68
N HIS A 360 26.87 -33.70 -15.61
CA HIS A 360 25.82 -32.90 -16.24
C HIS A 360 25.63 -31.57 -15.51
N LEU A 361 25.75 -31.57 -14.19
CA LEU A 361 25.69 -30.35 -13.38
C LEU A 361 26.78 -29.37 -13.80
N TYR A 362 28.03 -29.84 -13.93
CA TYR A 362 29.15 -29.01 -14.39
C TYR A 362 28.89 -28.40 -15.78
N LYS A 363 28.33 -29.18 -16.72
CA LYS A 363 27.96 -28.69 -18.05
C LYS A 363 26.91 -27.57 -17.99
N GLU A 364 25.88 -27.74 -17.17
CA GLU A 364 24.80 -26.74 -17.06
C GLU A 364 25.27 -25.47 -16.36
N ILE A 365 26.07 -25.58 -15.29
CA ILE A 365 26.61 -24.42 -14.59
C ILE A 365 27.53 -23.59 -15.51
N LEU A 366 28.35 -24.22 -16.36
CA LEU A 366 29.21 -23.50 -17.31
C LEU A 366 28.45 -22.71 -18.38
N SER A 367 27.17 -23.03 -18.59
CA SER A 367 26.35 -22.41 -19.65
C SER A 367 25.53 -21.19 -19.18
N ALA A 368 25.63 -20.84 -17.90
CA ALA A 368 24.89 -19.72 -17.29
C ALA A 368 25.82 -18.80 -16.51
N GLU A 369 25.46 -17.51 -16.44
CA GLU A 369 26.17 -16.53 -15.60
C GLU A 369 26.03 -16.90 -14.12
N HIS A 370 24.81 -17.24 -13.70
CA HIS A 370 24.51 -17.73 -12.37
C HIS A 370 23.71 -19.04 -12.43
N ALA A 371 24.03 -19.98 -11.55
CA ALA A 371 23.23 -21.19 -11.35
C ALA A 371 22.90 -21.36 -9.86
N VAL A 372 21.62 -21.48 -9.55
CA VAL A 372 21.11 -21.74 -8.20
C VAL A 372 20.60 -23.17 -8.17
N CYS A 373 21.21 -24.01 -7.35
CA CYS A 373 20.97 -25.44 -7.33
C CYS A 373 20.36 -25.88 -6.01
N PHE A 374 19.18 -26.49 -6.04
CA PHE A 374 18.66 -27.21 -4.88
C PHE A 374 19.33 -28.59 -4.81
N VAL A 375 20.10 -28.83 -3.77
CA VAL A 375 20.92 -30.03 -3.61
C VAL A 375 20.32 -30.91 -2.53
N PHE A 376 19.92 -32.13 -2.87
CA PHE A 376 19.62 -33.16 -1.87
C PHE A 376 20.93 -33.81 -1.41
N THR A 377 21.30 -33.58 -0.15
CA THR A 377 22.60 -33.97 0.38
C THR A 377 22.66 -35.39 0.96
N SER A 378 21.50 -35.99 1.26
CA SER A 378 21.44 -37.29 1.93
C SER A 378 21.18 -38.50 1.02
N LEU A 379 20.87 -38.31 -0.27
CA LEU A 379 20.39 -39.41 -1.14
C LEU A 379 21.44 -40.50 -1.39
N GLY A 380 22.72 -40.13 -1.48
CA GLY A 380 23.81 -41.08 -1.72
C GLY A 380 24.55 -41.52 -0.46
N SER A 381 24.08 -41.12 0.73
CA SER A 381 24.69 -41.54 1.99
C SER A 381 24.73 -43.07 2.11
N ALA A 382 25.85 -43.59 2.63
CA ALA A 382 26.03 -45.02 2.84
C ALA A 382 24.97 -45.56 3.81
N GLU A 383 24.47 -46.77 3.52
CA GLU A 383 23.44 -47.41 4.34
C GLU A 383 24.03 -48.58 5.11
N PRO A 384 24.03 -48.54 6.45
CA PRO A 384 24.54 -49.62 7.29
C PRO A 384 23.89 -50.97 6.97
N TYR A 385 22.57 -50.99 6.76
CA TYR A 385 21.84 -52.22 6.44
C TYR A 385 22.33 -52.91 5.14
N LEU A 386 22.60 -52.16 4.07
CA LEU A 386 23.16 -52.74 2.84
C LEU A 386 24.57 -53.30 3.05
N SER A 387 25.33 -52.70 3.97
CA SER A 387 26.65 -53.20 4.35
C SER A 387 26.53 -54.49 5.16
N ALA A 388 25.56 -54.60 6.07
CA ALA A 388 25.26 -55.82 6.82
C ALA A 388 24.88 -57.00 5.90
N LEU A 389 24.02 -56.77 4.90
CA LEU A 389 23.66 -57.79 3.89
C LEU A 389 24.91 -58.26 3.12
N SER A 390 25.75 -57.32 2.69
CA SER A 390 26.98 -57.63 1.94
C SER A 390 28.00 -58.39 2.77
N ASN A 391 28.17 -58.03 4.05
CA ASN A 391 29.10 -58.70 4.97
C ASN A 391 28.65 -60.13 5.29
N TYR A 392 27.34 -60.35 5.41
CA TYR A 392 26.78 -61.68 5.62
C TYR A 392 27.04 -62.60 4.42
N LEU A 393 26.80 -62.14 3.19
CA LEU A 393 27.07 -62.91 1.97
C LEU A 393 28.56 -63.26 1.80
N ARG A 394 29.46 -62.36 2.21
CA ARG A 394 30.92 -62.59 2.15
C ARG A 394 31.45 -63.54 3.21
N GLY A 395 30.63 -63.96 4.18
CA GLY A 395 31.06 -64.83 5.29
C GLY A 395 32.06 -64.17 6.24
N THR A 396 32.13 -62.85 6.27
CA THR A 396 33.06 -62.09 7.14
C THR A 396 32.52 -61.89 8.56
N THR A 397 31.28 -62.28 8.84
CA THR A 397 30.68 -62.22 10.18
C THR A 397 31.03 -63.48 10.98
N LYS A 398 31.72 -63.29 12.12
CA LYS A 398 31.88 -64.37 13.10
C LYS A 398 30.52 -64.61 13.78
N PRO A 399 30.04 -65.85 13.89
CA PRO A 399 28.71 -66.15 14.45
C PRO A 399 28.55 -65.85 15.96
N ASP A 400 29.62 -65.48 16.68
CA ASP A 400 29.64 -65.36 18.15
C ASP A 400 30.16 -64.00 18.69
N ASP A 401 30.17 -62.91 17.91
CA ASP A 401 30.51 -61.59 18.48
C ASP A 401 29.26 -60.92 19.11
N PRO A 402 29.19 -60.74 20.45
CA PRO A 402 28.04 -60.13 21.12
C PRO A 402 27.85 -58.64 20.82
N GLN A 403 28.79 -57.99 20.11
CA GLN A 403 28.68 -56.59 19.70
C GLN A 403 28.02 -56.36 18.33
N ASP A 404 27.71 -57.41 17.56
CA ASP A 404 27.00 -57.29 16.28
C ASP A 404 25.60 -57.92 16.36
N PRO A 405 24.65 -57.31 17.11
CA PRO A 405 23.27 -57.72 16.97
C PRO A 405 22.82 -57.25 15.59
N TYR A 406 22.32 -58.17 14.77
CA TYR A 406 21.64 -57.91 13.48
C TYR A 406 20.36 -57.05 13.61
N THR A 407 20.27 -56.21 14.64
CA THR A 407 19.22 -55.24 14.96
C THR A 407 19.65 -53.85 14.48
N HIS A 408 19.89 -53.71 13.19
CA HIS A 408 19.86 -52.37 12.59
C HIS A 408 18.41 -51.92 12.57
N ASP A 409 18.11 -50.82 13.27
CA ASP A 409 16.81 -50.16 13.16
C ASP A 409 16.79 -49.39 11.84
N VAL A 410 16.43 -50.13 10.79
CA VAL A 410 16.46 -49.67 9.39
C VAL A 410 15.69 -48.37 9.22
N GLU A 411 14.61 -48.17 9.99
CA GLU A 411 13.79 -46.97 9.94
C GLU A 411 14.48 -45.78 10.60
N ARG A 412 15.07 -45.93 11.80
CA ARG A 412 15.80 -44.84 12.48
C ARG A 412 17.04 -44.36 11.75
N GLU A 413 17.64 -45.20 10.91
CA GLU A 413 18.81 -44.85 10.10
C GLU A 413 18.47 -43.91 8.93
N GLN A 414 17.19 -43.74 8.58
CA GLN A 414 16.79 -42.95 7.41
C GLN A 414 16.76 -41.45 7.71
N TRP A 415 17.39 -40.65 6.86
CA TRP A 415 17.54 -39.20 7.07
C TRP A 415 16.21 -38.44 7.17
N TYR A 416 15.15 -38.89 6.49
CA TYR A 416 13.85 -38.23 6.46
C TYR A 416 12.97 -38.53 7.70
N THR A 417 13.39 -39.42 8.60
CA THR A 417 12.67 -39.65 9.87
C THR A 417 12.96 -38.57 10.90
N SER A 418 14.08 -37.85 10.76
CA SER A 418 14.38 -36.68 11.57
C SER A 418 13.46 -35.52 11.21
N LYS A 419 12.69 -35.05 12.21
CA LYS A 419 11.84 -33.87 12.06
C LYS A 419 12.65 -32.62 11.69
N GLU A 420 13.83 -32.47 12.27
CA GLU A 420 14.73 -31.34 12.01
C GLU A 420 15.19 -31.31 10.55
N VAL A 421 15.59 -32.47 10.01
CA VAL A 421 16.00 -32.60 8.60
C VAL A 421 14.81 -32.34 7.68
N ALA A 422 13.63 -32.88 7.99
CA ALA A 422 12.42 -32.64 7.21
C ALA A 422 11.98 -31.16 7.24
N ASP A 423 12.11 -30.47 8.37
CA ASP A 423 11.82 -29.04 8.51
C ASP A 423 12.82 -28.20 7.69
N THR A 424 14.11 -28.56 7.72
CA THR A 424 15.17 -27.92 6.93
C THR A 424 14.88 -28.01 5.44
N ILE A 425 14.61 -29.21 4.91
CA ILE A 425 14.31 -29.41 3.50
C ILE A 425 13.04 -28.65 3.08
N ARG A 426 12.00 -28.67 3.91
CA ARG A 426 10.78 -27.89 3.63
C ARG A 426 11.04 -26.40 3.56
N HIS A 427 11.87 -25.90 4.47
CA HIS A 427 12.23 -24.49 4.54
C HIS A 427 13.05 -24.06 3.31
N GLU A 428 14.14 -24.76 3.01
CA GLU A 428 14.99 -24.47 1.86
C GLU A 428 14.24 -24.65 0.53
N ALA A 429 13.44 -25.72 0.40
CA ALA A 429 12.64 -25.92 -0.81
C ALA A 429 11.66 -24.76 -1.02
N LYS A 430 11.08 -24.21 0.06
CA LYS A 430 10.21 -23.04 -0.03
C LYS A 430 10.99 -21.81 -0.50
N LEU A 431 12.14 -21.51 0.11
CA LEU A 431 12.98 -20.37 -0.29
C LEU A 431 13.41 -20.50 -1.76
N PHE A 432 13.84 -21.70 -2.17
CA PHE A 432 14.26 -21.99 -3.54
C PHE A 432 13.11 -21.83 -4.54
N ILE A 433 11.92 -22.36 -4.26
CA ILE A 433 10.74 -22.24 -5.13
C ILE A 433 10.30 -20.78 -5.25
N ASP A 434 10.20 -20.06 -4.12
CA ASP A 434 9.79 -18.65 -4.09
C ASP A 434 10.79 -17.78 -4.88
N PHE A 435 12.08 -18.05 -4.75
CA PHE A 435 13.14 -17.36 -5.49
C PHE A 435 13.15 -17.73 -6.98
N THR A 436 12.91 -18.99 -7.33
CA THR A 436 12.77 -19.44 -8.73
C THR A 436 11.62 -18.72 -9.42
N GLU A 437 10.45 -18.67 -8.78
CA GLU A 437 9.27 -17.99 -9.34
C GLU A 437 9.47 -16.48 -9.48
N ALA A 438 10.15 -15.85 -8.50
CA ALA A 438 10.48 -14.43 -8.56
C ALA A 438 11.42 -14.06 -9.71
N ASN A 439 12.21 -15.01 -10.21
CA ASN A 439 13.21 -14.82 -11.27
C ASN A 439 12.91 -15.59 -12.57
N LYS A 440 11.68 -16.10 -12.77
CA LYS A 440 11.33 -16.94 -13.93
C LYS A 440 11.57 -16.29 -15.30
N GLU A 441 11.57 -14.95 -15.35
CA GLU A 441 11.80 -14.18 -16.58
C GLU A 441 13.29 -13.85 -16.80
N ASN A 442 14.14 -14.07 -15.79
CA ASN A 442 15.57 -13.78 -15.85
C ASN A 442 16.33 -14.94 -16.51
N LYS A 443 16.73 -14.74 -17.77
CA LYS A 443 17.46 -15.75 -18.57
C LYS A 443 18.92 -15.95 -18.15
N ASN A 444 19.47 -15.09 -17.29
CA ASN A 444 20.85 -15.19 -16.83
C ASN A 444 21.02 -16.16 -15.65
N ILE A 445 19.91 -16.60 -15.04
CA ILE A 445 19.91 -17.52 -13.90
C ILE A 445 19.34 -18.87 -14.35
N LYS A 446 20.09 -19.94 -14.10
CA LYS A 446 19.57 -21.31 -14.21
C LYS A 446 19.19 -21.86 -12.84
N PHE A 447 18.02 -22.48 -12.75
CA PHE A 447 17.53 -23.16 -11.55
C PHE A 447 17.58 -24.68 -11.74
N LEU A 448 18.42 -25.35 -10.95
CA LEU A 448 18.71 -26.77 -11.09
C LEU A 448 18.37 -27.53 -9.80
N THR A 449 18.04 -28.81 -9.91
CA THR A 449 17.86 -29.71 -8.77
C THR A 449 18.76 -30.93 -8.94
N VAL A 450 19.52 -31.30 -7.92
CA VAL A 450 20.52 -32.38 -8.03
C VAL A 450 20.68 -33.14 -6.72
N GLY A 451 21.08 -34.42 -6.79
CA GLY A 451 21.56 -35.16 -5.62
C GLY A 451 23.09 -35.11 -5.56
N LEU A 452 23.68 -34.49 -4.55
CA LEU A 452 25.12 -34.51 -4.28
C LEU A 452 25.33 -34.88 -2.83
N THR A 453 26.03 -35.96 -2.54
CA THR A 453 26.13 -36.45 -1.15
C THR A 453 27.06 -35.57 -0.33
N ASP A 454 26.59 -35.12 0.83
CA ASP A 454 27.39 -34.46 1.85
C ASP A 454 27.11 -35.09 3.22
N GLU A 455 28.15 -35.68 3.83
CA GLU A 455 28.04 -36.31 5.14
C GLU A 455 27.98 -35.29 6.29
N LYS A 456 28.46 -34.05 6.07
CA LYS A 456 28.46 -32.98 7.08
C LYS A 456 27.10 -32.32 7.20
N GLN A 457 26.41 -32.11 6.08
CA GLN A 457 25.11 -31.46 6.01
C GLN A 457 24.04 -32.45 5.57
N LYS A 458 23.23 -32.93 6.50
CA LYS A 458 22.13 -33.85 6.20
C LYS A 458 20.88 -33.10 5.75
N GLY A 459 20.27 -33.57 4.67
CA GLY A 459 18.97 -33.13 4.17
C GLY A 459 19.09 -32.50 2.80
N SER A 460 19.12 -31.18 2.77
CA SER A 460 19.34 -30.40 1.56
C SER A 460 20.24 -29.19 1.83
N SER A 461 20.62 -28.54 0.75
CA SER A 461 21.18 -27.19 0.74
C SER A 461 20.84 -26.49 -0.58
N ILE A 462 21.01 -25.17 -0.62
CA ILE A 462 20.96 -24.39 -1.87
C ILE A 462 22.38 -23.93 -2.20
N HIS A 463 22.90 -24.39 -3.32
CA HIS A 463 24.22 -23.99 -3.80
C HIS A 463 24.10 -22.87 -4.82
N LEU A 464 25.00 -21.91 -4.76
CA LEU A 464 25.13 -20.82 -5.71
C LEU A 464 26.45 -20.95 -6.46
N TYR A 465 26.36 -20.93 -7.78
CA TYR A 465 27.50 -20.90 -8.69
C TYR A 465 27.46 -19.63 -9.54
N LYS A 466 28.65 -19.12 -9.87
CA LYS A 466 28.85 -18.00 -10.79
C LYS A 466 29.95 -18.34 -11.77
N ASP A 467 29.68 -18.17 -13.06
CA ASP A 467 30.62 -18.41 -14.16
C ASP A 467 31.32 -19.79 -14.10
N GLY A 468 30.62 -20.83 -13.67
CA GLY A 468 31.20 -22.18 -13.52
C GLY A 468 31.75 -22.52 -12.13
N PHE A 469 31.91 -21.55 -11.23
CA PHE A 469 32.58 -21.74 -9.93
C PHE A 469 31.61 -21.66 -8.76
N SER A 470 31.84 -22.48 -7.72
CA SER A 470 31.06 -22.45 -6.48
C SER A 470 31.33 -21.16 -5.72
N VAL A 471 30.27 -20.41 -5.41
CA VAL A 471 30.30 -19.18 -4.63
C VAL A 471 29.89 -19.47 -3.18
N SER A 472 28.83 -20.25 -3.01
CA SER A 472 28.34 -20.68 -1.70
C SER A 472 27.68 -22.06 -1.82
N GLU A 473 27.96 -22.93 -0.86
CA GLU A 473 27.29 -24.23 -0.69
C GLU A 473 26.11 -24.13 0.28
N ASN A 474 25.84 -22.94 0.83
CA ASN A 474 24.76 -22.64 1.77
C ASN A 474 24.17 -21.25 1.47
N PHE A 475 23.79 -21.03 0.21
CA PHE A 475 23.15 -19.79 -0.20
C PHE A 475 21.74 -19.73 0.39
N GLU A 476 21.40 -18.65 1.10
CA GLU A 476 20.05 -18.43 1.62
C GLU A 476 19.35 -17.35 0.77
N PRO A 477 18.48 -17.72 -0.19
CA PRO A 477 17.74 -16.73 -0.95
C PRO A 477 16.84 -15.90 -0.03
N PRO A 478 16.71 -14.58 -0.25
CA PRO A 478 15.92 -13.75 0.63
C PRO A 478 14.45 -14.16 0.57
N SER A 479 13.82 -14.29 1.74
CA SER A 479 12.36 -14.38 1.81
C SER A 479 11.73 -13.05 1.39
N LYS A 480 10.39 -13.00 1.32
CA LYS A 480 9.72 -11.71 1.08
C LYS A 480 10.08 -10.71 2.19
N PRO A 481 10.17 -9.39 1.91
CA PRO A 481 10.30 -8.39 2.96
C PRO A 481 9.22 -8.58 4.03
N GLU A 482 9.54 -8.45 5.32
CA GLU A 482 8.57 -8.77 6.38
C GLU A 482 7.36 -7.85 6.36
N THR A 483 7.59 -6.54 6.27
CA THR A 483 6.54 -5.52 6.18
C THR A 483 6.93 -4.42 5.20
N VAL A 484 5.93 -3.90 4.49
CA VAL A 484 6.06 -2.73 3.62
C VAL A 484 4.95 -1.77 4.01
N THR A 485 5.31 -0.64 4.60
CA THR A 485 4.37 0.33 5.18
C THR A 485 4.55 1.70 4.55
N VAL A 486 3.48 2.46 4.45
CA VAL A 486 3.56 3.84 3.96
C VAL A 486 4.04 4.75 5.07
N ARG A 487 5.15 5.46 4.82
CA ARG A 487 5.68 6.49 5.73
C ARG A 487 5.13 7.87 5.41
N ASP A 488 5.10 8.23 4.12
CA ASP A 488 4.62 9.54 3.68
C ASP A 488 3.94 9.46 2.31
N ILE A 489 2.96 10.34 2.08
CA ILE A 489 2.20 10.43 0.84
C ILE A 489 2.24 11.88 0.36
N ASN A 490 2.61 12.05 -0.91
CA ASN A 490 2.60 13.33 -1.62
C ASN A 490 1.70 13.23 -2.86
N HIS A 491 1.58 14.32 -3.63
CA HIS A 491 0.81 14.36 -4.88
C HIS A 491 1.48 13.55 -5.99
N ASN A 492 2.81 13.52 -6.03
CA ASN A 492 3.57 12.87 -7.09
C ASN A 492 4.52 11.76 -6.59
N SER A 493 4.46 11.44 -5.29
CA SER A 493 5.36 10.46 -4.69
C SER A 493 4.76 9.80 -3.45
N VAL A 494 5.21 8.58 -3.17
CA VAL A 494 4.89 7.83 -1.95
C VAL A 494 6.19 7.28 -1.37
N THR A 495 6.42 7.51 -0.09
CA THR A 495 7.59 6.96 0.63
C THR A 495 7.17 5.74 1.42
N LEU A 496 7.82 4.62 1.15
CA LEU A 496 7.62 3.34 1.83
C LEU A 496 8.75 3.07 2.81
N LYS A 497 8.41 2.48 3.94
CA LYS A 497 9.35 1.90 4.90
C LYS A 497 9.25 0.38 4.82
N ILE A 498 10.38 -0.27 4.60
CA ILE A 498 10.53 -1.70 4.34
C ILE A 498 11.28 -2.33 5.51
N SER A 499 10.71 -3.37 6.10
CA SER A 499 11.45 -4.21 7.04
C SER A 499 12.16 -5.33 6.27
N PRO A 500 13.44 -5.62 6.58
CA PRO A 500 14.17 -6.69 5.91
C PRO A 500 13.45 -8.03 5.94
N PRO A 501 13.71 -8.90 4.95
CA PRO A 501 13.34 -10.31 5.00
C PRO A 501 13.84 -11.00 6.26
N ARG A 502 13.06 -11.99 6.72
CA ARG A 502 13.43 -12.83 7.86
C ARG A 502 14.64 -13.75 7.57
N PHE A 503 14.75 -14.20 6.32
CA PHE A 503 15.78 -15.13 5.83
C PHE A 503 16.51 -14.49 4.65
N GLY A 504 17.81 -14.74 4.50
CA GLY A 504 18.66 -14.25 3.41
C GLY A 504 18.88 -12.73 3.41
N ALA A 505 18.75 -12.07 4.57
CA ALA A 505 18.90 -10.62 4.69
C ALA A 505 20.33 -10.13 4.42
N GLU A 506 21.31 -10.95 4.77
CA GLU A 506 22.75 -10.72 4.54
C GLU A 506 23.14 -10.76 3.05
N ASN A 507 22.32 -11.38 2.20
CA ASN A 507 22.54 -11.47 0.76
C ASN A 507 21.93 -10.28 0.00
N ILE A 508 21.28 -9.34 0.68
CA ILE A 508 20.58 -8.20 0.08
C ILE A 508 21.57 -7.10 -0.30
N THR A 509 21.42 -6.62 -1.52
CA THR A 509 22.19 -5.51 -2.11
C THR A 509 21.35 -4.24 -2.26
N SER A 510 20.05 -4.37 -2.50
CA SER A 510 19.08 -3.28 -2.61
C SER A 510 17.63 -3.80 -2.45
N TYR A 511 16.67 -2.88 -2.38
CA TYR A 511 15.24 -3.15 -2.49
C TYR A 511 14.70 -2.54 -3.78
N CYS A 512 13.88 -3.30 -4.49
CA CYS A 512 13.18 -2.85 -5.69
C CYS A 512 11.69 -2.68 -5.38
N VAL A 513 11.17 -1.46 -5.61
CA VAL A 513 9.75 -1.14 -5.44
C VAL A 513 9.09 -0.98 -6.81
N GLU A 514 7.99 -1.68 -6.97
CA GLU A 514 7.14 -1.65 -8.16
C GLU A 514 5.78 -1.03 -7.78
N SER A 515 5.23 -0.22 -8.69
CA SER A 515 3.92 0.43 -8.52
C SER A 515 3.01 0.12 -9.69
N CYS A 516 1.72 -0.02 -9.43
CA CYS A 516 0.68 -0.21 -10.45
C CYS A 516 -0.52 0.69 -10.11
N VAL A 517 -1.17 1.28 -11.11
CA VAL A 517 -2.43 2.02 -10.89
C VAL A 517 -3.50 1.02 -10.49
N SER A 518 -4.29 1.33 -9.47
CA SER A 518 -5.32 0.43 -8.95
C SER A 518 -6.36 0.11 -10.03
N GLY A 519 -6.50 -1.16 -10.39
CA GLY A 519 -7.43 -1.64 -11.43
C GLY A 519 -6.84 -1.74 -12.84
N GLU A 520 -5.58 -1.34 -13.05
CA GLU A 520 -4.85 -1.59 -14.30
C GLU A 520 -3.95 -2.82 -14.19
N ASP A 521 -3.65 -3.45 -15.33
CA ASP A 521 -2.69 -4.54 -15.43
C ASP A 521 -1.32 -4.00 -15.88
N GLY A 522 -0.27 -4.29 -15.11
CA GLY A 522 1.12 -3.96 -15.47
C GLY A 522 1.86 -3.23 -14.36
N TRP A 523 2.80 -3.93 -13.72
CA TRP A 523 3.68 -3.35 -12.71
C TRP A 523 4.77 -2.53 -13.39
N GLN A 524 4.95 -1.28 -12.95
CA GLN A 524 6.06 -0.44 -13.38
C GLN A 524 7.16 -0.51 -12.33
N GLN A 525 8.35 -0.96 -12.72
CA GLN A 525 9.54 -0.93 -11.88
C GLN A 525 10.02 0.52 -11.78
N LYS A 526 9.97 1.12 -10.58
CA LYS A 526 10.22 2.56 -10.45
C LYS A 526 11.45 2.92 -9.63
N THR A 527 11.89 2.11 -8.66
CA THR A 527 13.00 2.54 -7.78
C THR A 527 13.77 1.38 -7.17
N GLU A 528 15.10 1.45 -7.26
CA GLU A 528 16.02 0.62 -6.47
C GLU A 528 16.72 1.46 -5.40
N SER A 529 16.77 0.99 -4.15
CA SER A 529 17.47 1.67 -3.07
C SER A 529 18.24 0.71 -2.17
N LYS A 530 19.36 1.18 -1.62
CA LYS A 530 20.11 0.45 -0.58
C LYS A 530 19.58 0.73 0.83
N THR A 531 18.66 1.67 0.97
CA THR A 531 18.03 2.03 2.25
C THR A 531 16.72 1.28 2.44
N GLU A 532 16.35 1.05 3.71
CA GLU A 532 15.04 0.50 4.11
C GLU A 532 13.87 1.49 3.93
N GLU A 533 14.16 2.66 3.36
CA GLU A 533 13.16 3.67 3.00
C GLU A 533 13.32 4.04 1.53
N VAL A 534 12.23 3.93 0.78
CA VAL A 534 12.20 4.12 -0.66
C VAL A 534 11.10 5.09 -1.03
N THR A 535 11.46 6.18 -1.70
CA THR A 535 10.49 7.13 -2.26
C THR A 535 10.26 6.78 -3.72
N VAL A 536 9.05 6.37 -4.04
CA VAL A 536 8.60 6.17 -5.42
C VAL A 536 8.08 7.51 -5.94
N SER A 537 8.76 8.05 -6.95
CA SER A 537 8.44 9.34 -7.58
C SER A 537 7.64 9.17 -8.89
N ASP A 538 7.36 10.29 -9.56
CA ASP A 538 6.68 10.35 -10.86
C ASP A 538 5.33 9.62 -10.85
N LEU A 539 4.55 9.83 -9.79
CA LEU A 539 3.17 9.39 -9.65
C LEU A 539 2.23 10.52 -10.07
N SER A 540 1.03 10.17 -10.53
CA SER A 540 0.00 11.13 -10.87
C SER A 540 -0.76 11.58 -9.61
N PRO A 541 -1.10 12.88 -9.46
CA PRO A 541 -1.95 13.36 -8.37
C PRO A 541 -3.35 12.74 -8.38
N ASN A 542 -4.00 12.67 -7.21
CA ASN A 542 -5.35 12.13 -7.02
C ASN A 542 -5.56 10.68 -7.55
N THR A 543 -4.51 9.88 -7.66
CA THR A 543 -4.55 8.57 -8.31
C THR A 543 -4.27 7.46 -7.29
N GLU A 544 -5.03 6.37 -7.36
CA GLU A 544 -4.83 5.20 -6.50
C GLU A 544 -3.77 4.26 -7.06
N TYR A 545 -2.78 3.91 -6.24
CA TYR A 545 -1.70 3.00 -6.58
C TYR A 545 -1.63 1.83 -5.63
N VAL A 546 -1.20 0.69 -6.15
CA VAL A 546 -0.81 -0.49 -5.39
C VAL A 546 0.71 -0.61 -5.49
N PHE A 547 1.37 -0.87 -4.35
CA PHE A 547 2.82 -0.98 -4.26
C PHE A 547 3.24 -2.36 -3.80
N ARG A 548 4.29 -2.91 -4.41
CA ARG A 548 4.98 -4.11 -3.91
C ARG A 548 6.48 -3.90 -3.88
N CYS A 549 7.14 -4.54 -2.94
CA CYS A 549 8.59 -4.47 -2.75
C CYS A 549 9.21 -5.85 -2.82
N ARG A 550 10.38 -5.95 -3.44
CA ARG A 550 11.23 -7.15 -3.51
C ARG A 550 12.60 -6.84 -2.95
N ALA A 551 13.21 -7.81 -2.26
CA ALA A 551 14.62 -7.75 -1.92
C ALA A 551 15.46 -8.15 -3.15
N VAL A 552 16.58 -7.49 -3.38
CA VAL A 552 17.48 -7.73 -4.53
C VAL A 552 18.82 -8.22 -4.02
N THR A 553 19.31 -9.35 -4.55
CA THR A 553 20.64 -9.90 -4.25
C THR A 553 21.59 -9.65 -5.42
N SER A 554 22.87 -10.03 -5.26
CA SER A 554 23.83 -10.00 -6.38
C SER A 554 23.49 -10.96 -7.53
N VAL A 555 22.55 -11.88 -7.31
CA VAL A 555 22.18 -12.95 -8.26
C VAL A 555 20.83 -12.66 -8.91
N GLY A 556 19.83 -12.29 -8.11
CA GLY A 556 18.44 -12.10 -8.53
C GLY A 556 17.56 -11.52 -7.42
N VAL A 557 16.25 -11.49 -7.66
CA VAL A 557 15.28 -10.87 -6.75
C VAL A 557 14.50 -11.90 -5.92
N GLY A 558 14.21 -11.57 -4.67
CA GLY A 558 13.31 -12.34 -3.82
C GLY A 558 11.83 -12.15 -4.18
N PRO A 559 10.92 -12.93 -3.55
CA PRO A 559 9.48 -12.77 -3.72
C PRO A 559 9.00 -11.41 -3.19
N SER A 560 7.94 -10.87 -3.80
CA SER A 560 7.41 -9.56 -3.44
C SER A 560 6.51 -9.59 -2.21
N ASN A 561 6.56 -8.53 -1.39
CA ASN A 561 5.52 -8.22 -0.41
C ASN A 561 4.78 -6.93 -0.82
N GLN A 562 3.45 -6.97 -0.75
CA GLN A 562 2.59 -5.87 -1.20
C GLN A 562 2.13 -5.03 -0.01
N VAL A 563 2.06 -3.71 -0.20
CA VAL A 563 1.39 -2.82 0.75
C VAL A 563 -0.08 -3.20 0.84
N SER A 564 -0.65 -3.17 2.05
CA SER A 564 -2.06 -3.50 2.25
C SER A 564 -2.96 -2.40 1.66
N GLY A 565 -3.82 -2.78 0.71
CA GLY A 565 -4.76 -1.86 0.05
C GLY A 565 -4.14 -0.99 -1.05
N SER A 566 -4.95 -0.11 -1.64
CA SER A 566 -4.49 0.96 -2.54
C SER A 566 -4.17 2.22 -1.73
N ILE A 567 -3.19 2.98 -2.21
CA ILE A 567 -2.75 4.24 -1.64
C ILE A 567 -3.06 5.33 -2.65
N LYS A 568 -3.88 6.30 -2.25
CA LYS A 568 -4.24 7.43 -3.09
C LYS A 568 -3.25 8.58 -2.88
N THR A 569 -2.62 9.04 -3.96
CA THR A 569 -1.78 10.26 -3.92
C THR A 569 -2.62 11.49 -3.62
N LEU A 570 -1.98 12.53 -3.09
CA LEU A 570 -2.67 13.77 -2.74
C LEU A 570 -3.25 14.48 -3.98
N PRO A 571 -4.32 15.28 -3.82
CA PRO A 571 -5.08 15.81 -4.94
C PRO A 571 -4.32 16.83 -5.80
N CYS A 572 -3.36 17.55 -5.22
CA CYS A 572 -2.55 18.54 -5.91
C CYS A 572 -1.23 18.78 -5.17
N SER A 573 -0.26 19.36 -5.89
CA SER A 573 0.95 19.93 -5.32
C SER A 573 0.64 20.96 -4.23
N PRO A 574 1.56 21.23 -3.29
CA PRO A 574 1.41 22.35 -2.36
C PRO A 574 1.26 23.69 -3.10
N PRO A 575 0.58 24.69 -2.51
CA PRO A 575 0.66 26.06 -2.99
C PRO A 575 2.12 26.54 -3.07
N GLY A 576 2.37 27.53 -3.94
CA GLY A 576 3.67 28.18 -4.02
C GLY A 576 4.08 28.81 -2.68
N LYS A 577 5.38 29.11 -2.54
CA LYS A 577 5.92 29.72 -1.32
C LYS A 577 5.14 31.00 -0.95
N PRO A 578 4.60 31.11 0.27
CA PRO A 578 3.88 32.31 0.69
C PRO A 578 4.76 33.57 0.64
N GLN A 579 4.22 34.64 0.08
CA GLN A 579 4.77 35.99 0.12
C GLN A 579 4.06 36.77 1.23
N VAL A 580 4.84 37.37 2.13
CA VAL A 580 4.35 38.01 3.35
C VAL A 580 4.76 39.47 3.42
N GLU A 581 3.80 40.36 3.69
CA GLU A 581 4.01 41.79 3.89
C GLU A 581 3.52 42.19 5.29
N PRO A 582 4.43 42.45 6.25
CA PRO A 582 4.06 42.75 7.62
C PRO A 582 3.63 44.20 7.84
N GLN A 583 2.62 44.37 8.68
CA GLN A 583 2.23 45.63 9.29
C GLN A 583 2.26 45.50 10.82
N SER A 584 1.81 46.54 11.54
CA SER A 584 1.95 46.59 12.99
C SER A 584 1.02 45.66 13.76
N ALA A 585 -0.15 45.33 13.19
CA ALA A 585 -1.12 44.42 13.82
C ALA A 585 -1.75 43.44 12.82
N GLU A 586 -1.21 43.39 11.61
CA GLU A 586 -1.66 42.51 10.54
C GLU A 586 -0.52 42.09 9.63
N VAL A 587 -0.68 40.97 8.93
CA VAL A 587 0.23 40.51 7.88
C VAL A 587 -0.62 40.19 6.65
N SER A 588 -0.25 40.77 5.51
CA SER A 588 -0.83 40.38 4.22
C SER A 588 -0.04 39.19 3.67
N VAL A 589 -0.74 38.11 3.35
CA VAL A 589 -0.14 36.86 2.84
C VAL A 589 -0.74 36.57 1.48
N SER A 590 0.11 36.26 0.49
CA SER A 590 -0.30 35.79 -0.83
C SER A 590 0.55 34.61 -1.28
N TRP A 591 0.07 33.79 -2.22
CA TRP A 591 0.78 32.61 -2.71
C TRP A 591 0.41 32.32 -4.16
N GLU A 592 1.16 31.43 -4.80
CA GLU A 592 0.82 30.92 -6.12
C GLU A 592 -0.07 29.68 -6.00
N LYS A 593 -0.93 29.46 -7.02
CA LYS A 593 -1.74 28.25 -7.14
C LYS A 593 -0.84 27.01 -7.22
N PRO A 594 -1.33 25.83 -6.81
CA PRO A 594 -0.60 24.58 -7.02
C PRO A 594 -0.29 24.38 -8.51
N SER A 595 0.95 24.03 -8.83
CA SER A 595 1.43 23.84 -10.21
C SER A 595 0.85 22.59 -10.88
N GLU A 596 0.63 21.55 -10.07
CA GLU A 596 0.04 20.28 -10.49
C GLU A 596 -1.25 20.02 -9.73
N VAL A 597 -2.30 19.68 -10.46
CA VAL A 597 -3.63 19.34 -9.94
C VAL A 597 -4.10 18.06 -10.63
N GLY A 598 -4.61 17.11 -9.85
CA GLY A 598 -5.07 15.82 -10.35
C GLY A 598 -6.29 15.93 -11.26
N PRO A 599 -6.59 14.87 -12.04
CA PRO A 599 -7.78 14.81 -12.86
C PRO A 599 -9.04 14.95 -11.99
N ASP A 600 -10.01 15.71 -12.49
CA ASP A 600 -11.30 16.00 -11.83
C ASP A 600 -11.19 16.64 -10.43
N VAL A 601 -10.04 17.24 -10.11
CA VAL A 601 -9.82 17.99 -8.87
C VAL A 601 -9.95 19.49 -9.12
N GLN A 602 -10.73 20.15 -8.27
CA GLN A 602 -10.76 21.62 -8.19
C GLN A 602 -10.29 22.08 -6.80
N VAL A 603 -9.41 23.08 -6.77
CA VAL A 603 -9.07 23.78 -5.52
C VAL A 603 -10.24 24.69 -5.14
N LEU A 604 -10.93 24.39 -4.05
CA LEU A 604 -12.14 25.10 -3.61
C LEU A 604 -11.79 26.27 -2.68
N SER A 605 -10.79 26.07 -1.82
CA SER A 605 -10.28 27.09 -0.91
C SER A 605 -8.85 26.78 -0.48
N TYR A 606 -8.25 27.69 0.29
CA TYR A 606 -6.94 27.54 0.91
C TYR A 606 -7.09 27.64 2.42
N ILE A 607 -6.39 26.77 3.14
CA ILE A 607 -6.25 26.83 4.60
C ILE A 607 -4.91 27.50 4.88
N VAL A 608 -4.95 28.70 5.43
CA VAL A 608 -3.78 29.46 5.89
C VAL A 608 -3.60 29.20 7.37
N GLU A 609 -2.46 28.62 7.73
CA GLU A 609 -2.11 28.32 9.11
C GLU A 609 -1.00 29.28 9.56
N TYR A 610 -1.14 29.87 10.74
CA TYR A 610 -0.14 30.75 11.33
C TYR A 610 0.00 30.51 12.83
N ALA A 611 1.21 30.65 13.35
CA ALA A 611 1.51 30.53 14.77
C ALA A 611 2.50 31.61 15.18
N GLN A 612 2.40 32.08 16.43
CA GLN A 612 3.45 32.90 17.02
C GLN A 612 4.69 32.03 17.23
N ARG A 613 5.85 32.52 16.80
CA ARG A 613 7.11 31.78 16.88
C ARG A 613 7.94 32.32 18.04
N ASP A 614 8.27 31.44 18.98
CA ASP A 614 9.31 31.66 19.99
C ASP A 614 10.48 30.72 19.65
N GLU A 615 11.71 31.24 19.58
CA GLU A 615 12.91 30.48 19.20
C GLU A 615 13.16 29.24 20.09
N LYS A 616 12.59 29.20 21.30
CA LYS A 616 12.74 28.09 22.25
C LYS A 616 11.77 26.94 22.05
N VAL A 617 10.75 27.10 21.20
CA VAL A 617 9.68 26.11 21.00
C VAL A 617 9.97 25.29 19.73
N LYS A 618 9.89 23.96 19.84
CA LYS A 618 10.02 23.07 18.68
C LYS A 618 8.82 23.25 17.75
N GLU A 619 9.01 23.03 16.46
CA GLU A 619 7.97 23.20 15.43
C GLU A 619 6.71 22.37 15.72
N GLU A 620 6.88 21.17 16.28
CA GLU A 620 5.82 20.24 16.66
C GLU A 620 4.90 20.78 17.77
N ASP A 621 5.39 21.72 18.58
CA ASP A 621 4.69 22.30 19.74
C ASP A 621 4.03 23.66 19.42
N LEU A 622 4.12 24.13 18.18
CA LEU A 622 3.54 25.41 17.77
C LEU A 622 2.01 25.36 17.77
N GLN A 623 1.40 26.36 18.41
CA GLN A 623 -0.06 26.50 18.44
C GLN A 623 -0.57 27.19 17.16
N TRP A 624 -0.93 26.39 16.17
CA TRP A 624 -1.44 26.85 14.87
C TRP A 624 -2.86 27.39 14.97
N LYS A 625 -3.04 28.64 14.52
CA LYS A 625 -4.33 29.24 14.19
C LYS A 625 -4.59 29.05 12.69
N GLN A 626 -5.85 28.86 12.31
CA GLN A 626 -6.23 28.59 10.92
C GLN A 626 -7.23 29.64 10.40
N MET A 627 -7.12 29.98 9.13
CA MET A 627 -8.05 30.82 8.39
C MET A 627 -8.34 30.20 7.03
N LEU A 628 -9.57 30.36 6.55
CA LEU A 628 -9.97 29.93 5.21
C LEU A 628 -9.96 31.12 4.26
N SER A 629 -9.39 30.94 3.07
CA SER A 629 -9.48 31.91 1.97
C SER A 629 -9.95 31.26 0.68
N ARG A 630 -10.85 31.92 -0.05
CA ARG A 630 -11.25 31.52 -1.40
C ARG A 630 -10.42 32.18 -2.50
N ALA A 631 -9.47 33.03 -2.13
CA ALA A 631 -8.55 33.71 -3.02
C ALA A 631 -7.11 33.36 -2.63
N GLU A 632 -6.16 33.58 -3.54
CA GLU A 632 -4.73 33.34 -3.34
C GLU A 632 -4.04 34.41 -2.46
N LYS A 633 -4.83 35.09 -1.62
CA LYS A 633 -4.40 36.09 -0.65
C LYS A 633 -5.32 36.14 0.55
N VAL A 634 -4.76 36.51 1.70
CA VAL A 634 -5.51 36.78 2.94
C VAL A 634 -4.78 37.83 3.78
N ILE A 635 -5.52 38.55 4.62
CA ILE A 635 -4.95 39.42 5.66
C ILE A 635 -5.16 38.72 7.00
N ILE A 636 -4.07 38.42 7.70
CA ILE A 636 -4.09 37.90 9.06
C ILE A 636 -4.08 39.09 10.00
N SER A 637 -5.16 39.36 10.71
CA SER A 637 -5.34 40.53 11.58
C SER A 637 -5.30 40.17 13.08
N GLY A 638 -5.17 41.18 13.94
CA GLY A 638 -5.14 41.00 15.40
C GLY A 638 -3.82 40.43 15.92
N LEU A 639 -2.74 40.65 15.17
CA LEU A 639 -1.39 40.23 15.55
C LEU A 639 -0.77 41.24 16.51
N GLN A 640 0.12 40.77 17.38
CA GLN A 640 0.90 41.64 18.26
C GLN A 640 1.99 42.33 17.43
N SER A 641 2.28 43.60 17.71
CA SER A 641 3.36 44.35 17.07
C SER A 641 4.73 43.84 17.52
N GLU A 642 5.75 43.96 16.66
CA GLU A 642 7.14 43.56 16.95
C GLU A 642 7.23 42.08 17.40
N THR A 643 6.40 41.21 16.83
CA THR A 643 6.29 39.80 17.20
C THR A 643 6.52 38.90 15.98
N GLU A 644 7.29 37.83 16.16
CA GLU A 644 7.52 36.84 15.11
C GLU A 644 6.37 35.84 14.97
N TYR A 645 6.00 35.57 13.73
CA TYR A 645 5.02 34.58 13.32
C TYR A 645 5.60 33.69 12.24
N VAL A 646 5.10 32.46 12.16
CA VAL A 646 5.33 31.55 11.03
C VAL A 646 4.01 31.31 10.31
N VAL A 647 4.06 31.26 8.98
CA VAL A 647 2.88 31.08 8.12
C VAL A 647 3.13 29.95 7.12
N ARG A 648 2.13 29.11 6.90
CA ARG A 648 2.09 28.09 5.84
C ARG A 648 0.68 27.98 5.25
N VAL A 649 0.58 27.47 4.04
CA VAL A 649 -0.69 27.39 3.30
C VAL A 649 -0.86 26.02 2.67
N ARG A 650 -2.08 25.48 2.67
CA ARG A 650 -2.42 24.25 1.94
C ARG A 650 -3.73 24.39 1.17
N CYS A 651 -3.89 23.64 0.10
CA CYS A 651 -5.12 23.57 -0.69
C CYS A 651 -6.17 22.72 0.02
N ASP A 652 -7.43 23.15 -0.09
CA ASP A 652 -8.61 22.35 0.23
C ASP A 652 -9.39 22.06 -1.05
N CYS A 653 -9.40 20.78 -1.44
CA CYS A 653 -10.01 20.28 -2.67
C CYS A 653 -11.33 19.53 -2.40
N GLY A 654 -11.96 19.77 -1.24
CA GLY A 654 -13.24 19.16 -0.87
C GLY A 654 -13.15 17.64 -0.72
N VAL A 655 -13.94 16.91 -1.52
CA VAL A 655 -14.00 15.44 -1.46
C VAL A 655 -12.69 14.77 -1.88
N ALA A 656 -11.85 15.44 -2.67
CA ALA A 656 -10.55 14.93 -3.09
C ALA A 656 -9.48 15.05 -1.99
N GLY A 657 -9.79 15.73 -0.88
CA GLY A 657 -8.88 15.92 0.26
C GLY A 657 -8.09 17.22 0.21
N ARG A 658 -6.94 17.24 0.88
CA ARG A 658 -6.07 18.41 1.06
C ARG A 658 -4.67 18.15 0.53
N SER A 659 -3.99 19.19 0.05
CA SER A 659 -2.56 19.09 -0.30
C SER A 659 -1.67 19.02 0.95
N LYS A 660 -0.38 18.72 0.75
CA LYS A 660 0.65 19.06 1.73
C LYS A 660 0.73 20.58 1.92
N GLU A 661 1.27 20.97 3.07
CA GLU A 661 1.57 22.35 3.40
C GLU A 661 2.69 22.91 2.51
N SER A 662 2.57 24.19 2.16
CA SER A 662 3.65 24.93 1.52
C SER A 662 4.84 25.12 2.48
N ILE A 663 5.98 25.54 1.92
CA ILE A 663 7.15 25.88 2.73
C ILE A 663 6.78 26.98 3.73
N MET A 664 7.15 26.78 4.99
CA MET A 664 6.92 27.77 6.05
C MET A 664 7.72 29.05 5.80
N VAL A 665 7.08 30.18 6.09
CA VAL A 665 7.69 31.51 5.99
C VAL A 665 7.56 32.24 7.32
N ASN A 666 8.70 32.72 7.84
CA ASN A 666 8.73 33.56 9.03
C ASN A 666 8.44 35.01 8.66
N VAL A 667 7.72 35.71 9.52
CA VAL A 667 7.35 37.12 9.36
C VAL A 667 7.29 37.82 10.72
N CYS A 668 7.88 39.00 10.82
CA CYS A 668 7.83 39.82 12.04
C CYS A 668 6.96 41.05 11.79
N THR A 669 5.99 41.31 12.67
CA THR A 669 5.12 42.51 12.60
C THR A 669 5.89 43.79 12.93
N THR A 670 5.46 44.93 12.39
CA THR A 670 6.19 46.20 12.50
C THR A 670 5.78 47.04 13.73
N LYS A 671 6.55 48.09 14.03
CA LYS A 671 6.30 48.99 15.17
C LYS A 671 5.17 49.99 14.92
N PHE A 672 4.28 50.19 15.90
CA PHE A 672 3.18 51.16 15.85
C PHE A 672 3.64 52.61 16.15
N LYS A 673 3.17 53.63 15.40
CA LYS A 673 3.47 55.07 15.62
C LYS A 673 2.22 55.97 15.50
N PRO A 674 1.86 56.83 16.50
CA PRO A 674 0.75 57.79 16.42
C PRO A 674 0.96 58.96 15.44
N LEU A 675 -0.13 59.47 14.83
CA LEU A 675 -0.09 60.57 13.84
C LEU A 675 0.44 61.90 14.43
N THR A 676 0.11 62.19 15.69
CA THR A 676 0.49 63.44 16.38
C THR A 676 2.00 63.62 16.48
N GLU A 677 2.74 62.55 16.81
CA GLU A 677 4.21 62.53 16.85
C GLU A 677 4.84 62.71 15.45
N PHE A 678 4.24 62.12 14.42
CA PHE A 678 4.69 62.35 13.04
C PHE A 678 4.53 63.82 12.63
N ILE A 679 3.38 64.43 12.91
CA ILE A 679 3.13 65.85 12.56
C ILE A 679 4.03 66.78 13.37
N LYS A 680 4.26 66.51 14.66
CA LYS A 680 5.23 67.24 15.49
C LYS A 680 6.63 67.21 14.89
N GLY A 681 7.09 66.04 14.42
CA GLY A 681 8.42 65.88 13.82
C GLY A 681 8.66 66.71 12.55
N ILE A 682 7.62 67.03 11.80
CA ILE A 682 7.69 67.87 10.59
C ILE A 682 7.25 69.33 10.82
N SER A 683 6.77 69.67 12.02
CA SER A 683 6.27 71.00 12.36
C SER A 683 7.37 71.90 12.90
N LYS A 684 7.31 73.20 12.61
CA LYS A 684 8.24 74.17 13.18
C LYS A 684 7.79 74.58 14.59
N ARG A 685 8.66 74.47 15.59
CA ARG A 685 8.41 74.99 16.94
C ARG A 685 8.38 76.52 16.92
N LEU A 686 7.41 77.11 17.61
CA LEU A 686 7.33 78.56 17.83
C LEU A 686 8.18 78.94 19.07
N GLU A 687 8.99 79.99 18.98
CA GLU A 687 9.88 80.49 20.04
C GLU A 687 9.08 81.01 21.26
N PRO A 688 9.58 80.87 22.50
CA PRO A 688 8.77 81.00 23.70
C PRO A 688 8.52 82.47 24.07
N GLN A 689 7.27 82.93 23.91
CA GLN A 689 6.82 84.17 24.54
C GLN A 689 5.42 83.98 25.14
N ARG A 690 5.40 83.67 26.44
CA ARG A 690 4.24 83.61 27.37
C ARG A 690 3.32 82.39 27.34
N GLU A 691 3.58 81.34 26.56
CA GLU A 691 2.74 80.11 26.58
C GLU A 691 3.38 78.98 27.42
N PRO A 692 2.62 78.33 28.32
CA PRO A 692 3.11 77.29 29.23
C PRO A 692 3.64 76.01 28.57
N LEU A 693 3.13 75.66 27.38
CA LEU A 693 3.47 74.42 26.64
C LEU A 693 4.22 74.73 25.32
N PRO A 694 5.10 73.81 24.86
CA PRO A 694 5.64 73.86 23.50
C PRO A 694 4.56 73.89 22.43
N VAL A 695 4.54 74.95 21.62
CA VAL A 695 3.57 75.10 20.52
C VAL A 695 4.25 74.98 19.16
N TYR A 696 3.64 74.21 18.27
CA TYR A 696 4.14 73.89 16.95
C TYR A 696 3.22 74.45 15.86
N LYS A 697 3.82 75.07 14.84
CA LYS A 697 3.08 75.56 13.68
C LYS A 697 2.79 74.41 12.72
N VAL A 698 1.51 74.21 12.40
CA VAL A 698 1.07 73.18 11.47
C VAL A 698 1.68 73.43 10.09
N PRO A 699 2.28 72.42 9.43
CA PRO A 699 2.96 72.59 8.15
C PRO A 699 1.95 72.80 7.03
N LEU A 700 1.83 74.04 6.57
CA LEU A 700 0.91 74.46 5.51
C LEU A 700 1.66 74.77 4.21
N ILE A 701 1.05 74.39 3.09
CA ILE A 701 1.51 74.75 1.74
C ILE A 701 0.61 75.87 1.22
N GLU A 702 1.17 77.02 0.88
CA GLU A 702 0.43 78.13 0.27
C GLU A 702 0.06 77.79 -1.18
N GLU A 703 -1.21 77.97 -1.55
CA GLU A 703 -1.73 77.75 -2.90
C GLU A 703 -2.08 79.09 -3.54
N LYS A 704 -1.63 79.33 -4.78
CA LYS A 704 -2.00 80.54 -5.53
C LYS A 704 -3.51 80.57 -5.74
N ILE A 705 -4.15 81.62 -5.23
CA ILE A 705 -5.54 81.98 -5.53
C ILE A 705 -5.47 83.35 -6.19
N ASN A 706 -5.81 83.44 -7.48
CA ASN A 706 -5.78 84.71 -8.24
C ASN A 706 -6.98 85.59 -7.85
N VAL A 707 -7.14 85.87 -6.56
CA VAL A 707 -8.22 86.65 -5.97
C VAL A 707 -7.59 87.69 -5.05
N ALA A 708 -7.74 88.97 -5.40
CA ALA A 708 -7.12 90.07 -4.67
C ALA A 708 -7.59 90.09 -3.21
N GLY A 709 -6.65 90.16 -2.26
CA GLY A 709 -6.92 90.23 -0.83
C GLY A 709 -7.29 88.92 -0.15
N CYS A 710 -7.13 87.77 -0.82
CA CYS A 710 -7.41 86.44 -0.27
C CYS A 710 -6.17 85.53 -0.32
N LYS A 711 -5.94 84.72 0.73
CA LYS A 711 -4.90 83.68 0.78
C LYS A 711 -5.49 82.29 0.91
N ARG A 712 -4.80 81.27 0.41
CA ARG A 712 -5.21 79.87 0.54
C ARG A 712 -4.03 79.00 0.96
N PHE A 713 -4.26 78.15 1.95
CA PHE A 713 -3.28 77.20 2.47
C PHE A 713 -3.85 75.79 2.46
N ARG A 714 -2.99 74.78 2.24
CA ARG A 714 -3.35 73.36 2.25
C ARG A 714 -2.50 72.59 3.25
N PHE A 715 -3.15 71.73 4.03
CA PHE A 715 -2.52 70.71 4.87
C PHE A 715 -2.73 69.32 4.27
N GLY A 716 -1.66 68.53 4.19
CA GLY A 716 -1.70 67.15 3.70
C GLY A 716 -1.88 66.98 2.18
N LYS A 717 -1.67 65.75 1.69
CA LYS A 717 -1.95 65.37 0.30
C LYS A 717 -3.46 65.34 0.06
N GLN A 718 -3.89 65.52 -1.20
CA GLN A 718 -5.30 65.50 -1.58
C GLN A 718 -5.97 64.21 -1.12
N SER A 719 -7.14 64.33 -0.51
CA SER A 719 -7.94 63.21 0.00
C SER A 719 -9.19 63.03 -0.85
N PHE A 720 -9.61 61.78 -1.05
CA PHE A 720 -10.89 61.43 -1.68
C PHE A 720 -12.06 61.44 -0.68
N LYS A 721 -11.79 61.70 0.61
CA LYS A 721 -12.84 61.89 1.62
C LYS A 721 -13.63 63.16 1.32
N ARG A 722 -14.94 63.13 1.61
CA ARG A 722 -15.84 64.29 1.47
C ARG A 722 -15.21 65.54 2.10
N ASN A 723 -15.32 66.69 1.45
CA ASN A 723 -14.83 67.96 1.98
C ASN A 723 -16.00 68.78 2.52
N ARG A 724 -15.89 69.27 3.75
CA ARG A 724 -16.85 70.20 4.37
C ARG A 724 -16.25 71.61 4.42
N THR A 725 -17.02 72.63 4.09
CA THR A 725 -16.58 74.02 4.06
C THR A 725 -17.31 74.82 5.13
N ILE A 726 -16.56 75.42 6.05
CA ILE A 726 -17.09 76.32 7.08
C ILE A 726 -16.52 77.72 6.91
N MET A 727 -17.29 78.73 7.25
CA MET A 727 -16.85 80.13 7.29
C MET A 727 -16.97 80.66 8.70
N VAL A 728 -15.89 81.25 9.23
CA VAL A 728 -15.82 81.71 10.62
C VAL A 728 -15.94 83.24 10.66
N LEU A 729 -17.05 83.73 11.20
CA LEU A 729 -17.41 85.15 11.30
C LEU A 729 -17.45 85.60 12.76
N GLY A 730 -17.09 86.84 13.06
CA GLY A 730 -17.22 87.39 14.42
C GLY A 730 -16.41 88.66 14.64
N ALA A 731 -16.78 89.43 15.66
CA ALA A 731 -16.11 90.69 15.99
C ALA A 731 -14.62 90.50 16.31
N THR A 732 -13.85 91.58 16.23
CA THR A 732 -12.47 91.61 16.77
C THR A 732 -12.51 91.25 18.26
N GLY A 733 -11.61 90.38 18.72
CA GLY A 733 -11.61 89.88 20.10
C GLY A 733 -12.56 88.71 20.40
N ALA A 734 -13.46 88.30 19.49
CA ALA A 734 -14.43 87.23 19.75
C ALA A 734 -13.82 85.82 19.92
N GLY A 735 -12.51 85.64 19.76
CA GLY A 735 -11.83 84.35 19.95
C GLY A 735 -11.80 83.42 18.72
N LYS A 736 -11.93 83.96 17.50
CA LYS A 736 -11.95 83.19 16.23
C LYS A 736 -10.69 82.36 16.01
N SER A 737 -9.51 82.99 16.06
CA SER A 737 -8.22 82.34 15.79
C SER A 737 -7.92 81.26 16.83
N THR A 738 -8.22 81.52 18.11
CA THR A 738 -8.10 80.52 19.18
C THR A 738 -9.06 79.35 18.97
N LEU A 739 -10.28 79.59 18.48
CA LEU A 739 -11.23 78.52 18.16
C LEU A 739 -10.75 77.66 16.99
N ILE A 740 -10.20 78.26 15.93
CA ILE A 740 -9.60 77.54 14.80
C ILE A 740 -8.40 76.71 15.27
N ASN A 741 -7.58 77.25 16.17
CA ASN A 741 -6.48 76.50 16.81
C ASN A 741 -7.03 75.35 17.69
N GLY A 742 -8.17 75.53 18.35
CA GLY A 742 -8.87 74.44 19.05
C GLY A 742 -9.34 73.34 18.09
N MET A 743 -9.91 73.73 16.94
CA MET A 743 -10.35 72.77 15.91
C MET A 743 -9.20 71.92 15.39
N ILE A 744 -8.02 72.50 15.10
CA ILE A 744 -6.90 71.72 14.55
C ILE A 744 -6.31 70.74 15.57
N ASN A 745 -6.24 71.09 16.86
CA ASN A 745 -5.76 70.16 17.89
C ASN A 745 -6.72 68.98 18.07
N TYR A 746 -8.03 69.24 18.02
CA TYR A 746 -9.04 68.18 18.00
C TYR A 746 -8.89 67.29 16.77
N ILE A 747 -8.81 67.88 15.56
CA ILE A 747 -8.70 67.13 14.29
C ILE A 747 -7.47 66.22 14.27
N LEU A 748 -6.32 66.69 14.77
CA LEU A 748 -5.08 65.91 14.82
C LEU A 748 -5.06 64.84 15.92
N GLY A 749 -6.05 64.82 16.82
CA GLY A 749 -6.16 63.84 17.90
C GLY A 749 -5.32 64.15 19.13
N VAL A 750 -4.94 65.42 19.35
CA VAL A 750 -4.18 65.85 20.53
C VAL A 750 -4.99 65.58 21.80
N LYS A 751 -4.37 64.95 22.79
CA LYS A 751 -4.96 64.64 24.09
C LYS A 751 -4.53 65.67 25.14
N TRP A 752 -5.25 65.72 26.27
CA TRP A 752 -4.94 66.67 27.34
C TRP A 752 -3.51 66.47 27.83
N GLU A 753 -3.08 65.22 27.94
CA GLU A 753 -1.81 64.74 28.46
C GLU A 753 -0.62 64.99 27.52
N ASP A 754 -0.87 65.33 26.25
CA ASP A 754 0.20 65.61 25.30
C ASP A 754 0.97 66.87 25.75
N SER A 755 2.30 66.79 25.82
CA SER A 755 3.17 67.88 26.27
C SER A 755 3.37 68.99 25.22
N TYR A 756 2.49 69.09 24.23
CA TYR A 756 2.60 70.05 23.13
C TYR A 756 1.22 70.40 22.55
N ARG A 757 1.15 71.53 21.83
CA ARG A 757 -0.06 71.98 21.11
C ARG A 757 0.29 72.44 19.70
N PHE A 758 -0.70 72.46 18.81
CA PHE A 758 -0.56 72.97 17.45
C PHE A 758 -1.24 74.33 17.25
N LYS A 759 -0.66 75.16 16.39
CA LYS A 759 -1.29 76.39 15.87
C LYS A 759 -1.41 76.30 14.35
N LEU A 760 -2.63 76.48 13.86
CA LEU A 760 -2.94 76.68 12.45
C LEU A 760 -2.86 78.17 12.08
N VAL A 761 -3.39 79.03 12.94
CA VAL A 761 -3.37 80.49 12.81
C VAL A 761 -2.37 81.06 13.82
N ASP A 762 -1.41 81.84 13.31
CA ASP A 762 -0.27 82.39 14.04
C ASP A 762 -0.28 83.93 13.89
N GLU A 763 -0.67 84.65 14.94
CA GLU A 763 -0.83 86.11 14.95
C GLU A 763 0.41 86.75 15.59
N GLY A 764 1.22 87.48 14.80
CA GLY A 764 2.45 88.12 15.27
C GLY A 764 2.22 89.28 16.25
N GLN A 765 3.06 89.42 17.27
CA GLN A 765 2.90 90.28 18.46
C GLN A 765 2.96 91.82 18.28
N SER A 766 2.75 92.40 17.10
CA SER A 766 2.95 93.85 16.89
C SER A 766 1.71 94.75 16.99
N LYS A 767 0.52 94.25 17.40
CA LYS A 767 -0.72 95.06 17.42
C LYS A 767 -1.61 94.75 18.63
N SER A 768 -2.26 95.76 19.22
CA SER A 768 -3.07 95.65 20.44
C SER A 768 -4.34 94.79 20.25
N GLN A 769 -4.93 94.27 21.34
CA GLN A 769 -6.21 93.53 21.32
C GLN A 769 -7.39 94.33 20.75
N ALA A 770 -7.27 95.65 20.64
CA ALA A 770 -8.24 96.55 20.01
C ALA A 770 -7.99 96.71 18.50
N GLU A 771 -7.17 95.85 17.88
CA GLU A 771 -6.96 95.82 16.44
C GLU A 771 -7.14 94.42 15.84
N SER A 772 -7.91 94.33 14.75
CA SER A 772 -8.09 93.09 13.99
C SER A 772 -6.72 92.59 13.46
N GLN A 773 -6.36 91.37 13.83
CA GLN A 773 -5.02 90.78 13.62
C GLN A 773 -4.85 90.10 12.26
N THR A 774 -5.94 89.62 11.65
CA THR A 774 -5.97 89.13 10.26
C THR A 774 -6.31 90.29 9.31
N SER A 775 -5.45 90.56 8.33
CA SER A 775 -5.64 91.66 7.36
C SER A 775 -6.36 91.25 6.07
N GLU A 776 -6.52 89.96 5.84
CA GLU A 776 -6.97 89.34 4.58
C GLU A 776 -7.83 88.11 4.90
N VAL A 777 -8.81 87.80 4.04
CA VAL A 777 -9.58 86.54 4.14
C VAL A 777 -8.67 85.36 3.82
N THR A 778 -8.60 84.37 4.70
CA THR A 778 -7.69 83.22 4.56
C THR A 778 -8.45 81.90 4.52
N VAL A 779 -8.18 81.07 3.52
CA VAL A 779 -8.81 79.76 3.33
C VAL A 779 -7.84 78.65 3.71
N TYR A 780 -8.14 77.87 4.74
CA TYR A 780 -7.36 76.70 5.14
C TYR A 780 -8.05 75.41 4.68
N LYS A 781 -7.41 74.66 3.76
CA LYS A 781 -7.88 73.36 3.29
C LYS A 781 -7.12 72.24 4.00
N LEU A 782 -7.78 71.60 4.97
CA LEU A 782 -7.27 70.48 5.75
C LEU A 782 -7.70 69.16 5.10
N ASN A 783 -6.82 68.53 4.31
CA ASN A 783 -7.12 67.25 3.69
C ASN A 783 -7.02 66.11 4.71
N HIS A 784 -8.05 65.27 4.79
CA HIS A 784 -8.10 64.14 5.72
C HIS A 784 -6.86 63.24 5.63
N GLN A 785 -6.20 63.00 6.78
CA GLN A 785 -5.10 62.04 6.94
C GLN A 785 -5.53 60.84 7.80
N LYS A 786 -4.89 59.68 7.61
CA LYS A 786 -5.12 58.50 8.46
C LYS A 786 -4.70 58.85 9.90
N GLY A 787 -5.66 58.85 10.83
CA GLY A 787 -5.48 59.26 12.23
C GLY A 787 -6.16 60.56 12.62
N PHE A 788 -6.88 61.25 11.72
CA PHE A 788 -7.75 62.37 12.09
C PHE A 788 -8.93 61.89 12.96
N GLU A 789 -9.39 62.73 13.90
CA GLU A 789 -10.61 62.48 14.71
C GLU A 789 -11.91 62.74 13.92
N ILE A 790 -11.81 63.37 12.74
CA ILE A 790 -12.91 63.56 11.79
C ILE A 790 -12.69 62.71 10.55
N ASP A 791 -13.78 62.23 9.94
CA ASP A 791 -13.79 61.31 8.80
C ASP A 791 -13.82 62.01 7.42
N HIS A 792 -13.76 63.34 7.41
CA HIS A 792 -13.86 64.22 6.26
C HIS A 792 -12.70 65.23 6.19
N SER A 793 -12.49 65.82 5.02
CA SER A 793 -11.62 66.99 4.85
C SER A 793 -12.37 68.26 5.26
N LEU A 794 -11.68 69.26 5.76
CA LEU A 794 -12.29 70.51 6.23
C LEU A 794 -11.66 71.73 5.55
N THR A 795 -12.48 72.57 4.95
CA THR A 795 -12.10 73.89 4.43
C THR A 795 -12.62 74.97 5.37
N ILE A 796 -11.73 75.77 5.95
CA ILE A 796 -12.07 76.86 6.87
C ILE A 796 -11.81 78.18 6.15
N VAL A 797 -12.86 78.98 5.92
CA VAL A 797 -12.77 80.37 5.48
C VAL A 797 -12.71 81.25 6.72
N ASP A 798 -11.49 81.65 7.09
CA ASP A 798 -11.22 82.55 8.21
C ASP A 798 -11.35 84.01 7.77
N THR A 799 -12.17 84.77 8.49
CA THR A 799 -12.42 86.17 8.19
C THR A 799 -11.80 87.11 9.22
N PRO A 800 -11.26 88.27 8.79
CA PRO A 800 -10.87 89.33 9.70
C PRO A 800 -11.97 89.72 10.69
N GLY A 801 -11.57 90.12 11.90
CA GLY A 801 -12.52 90.65 12.87
C GLY A 801 -13.17 91.95 12.39
N PHE A 802 -14.50 91.98 12.46
CA PHE A 802 -15.34 93.12 12.07
C PHE A 802 -15.61 94.07 13.25
N GLY A 803 -15.96 95.33 12.95
CA GLY A 803 -16.44 96.30 13.94
C GLY A 803 -15.34 96.93 14.81
N ASN A 804 -14.18 97.22 14.23
CA ASN A 804 -13.04 97.79 14.94
C ASN A 804 -12.95 99.33 14.84
N THR A 805 -12.08 99.98 15.62
CA THR A 805 -11.81 101.44 15.63
C THR A 805 -11.33 102.04 14.29
N ARG A 806 -11.14 101.21 13.26
CA ARG A 806 -10.66 101.60 11.92
C ARG A 806 -11.78 101.99 10.93
N GLY A 807 -13.05 101.96 11.35
CA GLY A 807 -14.20 102.49 10.59
C GLY A 807 -14.85 101.52 9.60
N ILE A 808 -16.03 101.91 9.09
CA ILE A 808 -16.91 101.15 8.17
C ILE A 808 -16.21 100.78 6.84
N GLU A 809 -15.22 101.57 6.43
CA GLU A 809 -14.50 101.41 5.15
C GLU A 809 -13.71 100.09 5.09
N ARG A 810 -13.10 99.66 6.20
CA ARG A 810 -12.37 98.39 6.27
C ARG A 810 -13.30 97.18 6.25
N ASP A 811 -14.47 97.30 6.87
CA ASP A 811 -15.51 96.26 6.82
C ASP A 811 -16.05 96.10 5.39
N ARG A 812 -16.19 97.21 4.63
CA ARG A 812 -16.53 97.17 3.20
C ARG A 812 -15.46 96.44 2.36
N MET A 813 -14.17 96.69 2.62
CA MET A 813 -13.08 95.96 1.93
C MET A 813 -13.13 94.45 2.19
N ILE A 814 -13.43 94.03 3.44
CA ILE A 814 -13.53 92.60 3.77
C ILE A 814 -14.73 91.97 3.06
N ILE A 815 -15.86 92.67 3.00
CA ILE A 815 -17.04 92.22 2.25
C ILE A 815 -16.68 92.06 0.77
N GLU A 816 -15.95 93.00 0.18
CA GLU A 816 -15.49 92.91 -1.21
C GLU A 816 -14.53 91.73 -1.46
N GLN A 817 -13.60 91.47 -0.53
CA GLN A 817 -12.75 90.26 -0.57
C GLN A 817 -13.59 88.98 -0.57
N LEU A 818 -14.65 88.90 0.26
CA LEU A 818 -15.57 87.78 0.29
C LEU A 818 -16.37 87.64 -1.00
N ARG A 819 -16.86 88.76 -1.56
CA ARG A 819 -17.53 88.77 -2.88
C ARG A 819 -16.62 88.21 -3.96
N ASN A 820 -15.36 88.64 -3.98
CA ASN A 820 -14.36 88.17 -4.94
C ASN A 820 -14.04 86.67 -4.73
N LEU A 821 -13.95 86.22 -3.48
CA LEU A 821 -13.71 84.82 -3.15
C LEU A 821 -14.86 83.90 -3.59
N PHE A 822 -16.11 84.33 -3.46
CA PHE A 822 -17.27 83.53 -3.88
C PHE A 822 -17.53 83.62 -5.39
N SER A 823 -17.12 84.70 -6.05
CA SER A 823 -17.32 84.90 -7.48
C SER A 823 -16.25 84.25 -8.36
N ALA A 824 -15.03 84.04 -7.84
CA ALA A 824 -13.91 83.50 -8.61
C ALA A 824 -14.07 82.01 -8.98
N GLN A 825 -13.57 81.63 -10.17
CA GLN A 825 -13.61 80.24 -10.66
C GLN A 825 -12.80 79.26 -9.80
N LEU A 826 -11.71 79.74 -9.17
CA LEU A 826 -10.88 78.98 -8.23
C LEU A 826 -11.20 79.31 -6.76
N GLY A 827 -12.33 79.97 -6.51
CA GLY A 827 -12.84 80.39 -5.21
C GLY A 827 -13.60 79.30 -4.46
N VAL A 828 -14.35 79.70 -3.43
CA VAL A 828 -15.20 78.79 -2.66
C VAL A 828 -16.59 78.73 -3.32
N THR A 829 -17.04 77.53 -3.71
CA THR A 829 -18.29 77.33 -4.46
C THR A 829 -19.44 76.78 -3.62
N GLU A 830 -19.14 76.18 -2.47
CA GLU A 830 -20.10 75.51 -1.60
C GLU A 830 -19.78 75.81 -0.15
N ILE A 831 -20.80 75.91 0.69
CA ILE A 831 -20.67 76.15 2.13
C ILE A 831 -21.59 75.20 2.91
N ASP A 832 -21.02 74.55 3.93
CA ASP A 832 -21.75 73.66 4.83
C ASP A 832 -22.19 74.40 6.09
N ALA A 833 -21.39 75.34 6.63
CA ALA A 833 -21.81 76.14 7.77
C ALA A 833 -21.22 77.56 7.77
N VAL A 834 -22.06 78.54 8.11
CA VAL A 834 -21.63 79.90 8.46
C VAL A 834 -21.60 80.01 9.98
N CYS A 835 -20.40 80.00 10.53
CA CYS A 835 -20.13 79.95 11.97
C CYS A 835 -20.00 81.35 12.55
N PHE A 836 -20.99 81.78 13.32
CA PHE A 836 -20.97 83.06 14.02
C PHE A 836 -20.36 82.91 15.41
N VAL A 837 -19.16 83.46 15.59
CA VAL A 837 -18.37 83.41 16.82
C VAL A 837 -18.69 84.60 17.71
N ALA A 838 -19.16 84.31 18.92
CA ALA A 838 -19.51 85.33 19.91
C ALA A 838 -19.03 84.93 21.31
N GLN A 839 -18.60 85.91 22.12
CA GLN A 839 -18.19 85.65 23.50
C GLN A 839 -19.41 85.42 24.39
N ALA A 840 -19.32 84.47 25.33
CA ALA A 840 -20.42 84.10 26.22
C ALA A 840 -21.00 85.27 27.04
N SER A 841 -20.13 86.20 27.47
CA SER A 841 -20.46 87.31 28.38
C SER A 841 -21.29 88.44 27.76
N PHE A 842 -21.47 88.47 26.44
CA PHE A 842 -22.18 89.57 25.78
C PHE A 842 -23.69 89.51 26.06
N THR A 843 -24.27 90.62 26.53
CA THR A 843 -25.71 90.71 26.84
C THR A 843 -26.55 91.40 25.76
N ARG A 844 -25.91 92.12 24.80
CA ARG A 844 -26.54 92.78 23.64
C ARG A 844 -25.56 92.81 22.46
N LEU A 845 -26.08 92.72 21.22
CA LEU A 845 -25.30 93.02 20.01
C LEU A 845 -25.23 94.54 19.82
N THR A 846 -24.04 95.07 19.55
CA THR A 846 -23.86 96.50 19.23
C THR A 846 -24.48 96.83 17.87
N PRO A 847 -24.95 98.08 17.63
CA PRO A 847 -25.49 98.50 16.33
C PRO A 847 -24.51 98.23 15.18
N THR A 848 -23.21 98.38 15.42
CA THR A 848 -22.14 98.07 14.46
C THR A 848 -22.05 96.59 14.15
N GLN A 849 -22.13 95.70 15.17
CA GLN A 849 -22.17 94.25 14.95
C GLN A 849 -23.41 93.82 14.17
N LYS A 850 -24.56 94.44 14.44
CA LYS A 850 -25.80 94.19 13.69
C LYS A 850 -25.68 94.65 12.23
N TYR A 851 -25.17 95.85 11.98
CA TYR A 851 -24.93 96.37 10.63
C TYR A 851 -24.00 95.47 9.80
N VAL A 852 -22.88 95.05 10.38
CA VAL A 852 -21.92 94.17 9.68
C VAL A 852 -22.54 92.80 9.44
N PHE A 853 -23.30 92.29 10.40
CA PHE A 853 -24.01 91.03 10.26
C PHE A 853 -25.04 91.08 9.13
N ASP A 854 -25.88 92.11 9.09
CA ASP A 854 -26.87 92.31 8.02
C ASP A 854 -26.17 92.49 6.66
N SER A 855 -25.03 93.19 6.63
CA SER A 855 -24.23 93.38 5.41
C SER A 855 -23.59 92.08 4.92
N LEU A 856 -23.14 91.21 5.82
CA LEU A 856 -22.62 89.88 5.48
C LEU A 856 -23.73 88.91 5.10
N LEU A 857 -24.93 89.01 5.66
CA LEU A 857 -26.06 88.24 5.19
C LEU A 857 -26.54 88.70 3.82
N SER A 858 -26.38 89.99 3.50
CA SER A 858 -26.76 90.52 2.18
C SER A 858 -25.97 89.93 1.01
N ILE A 859 -24.78 89.36 1.27
CA ILE A 859 -24.00 88.68 0.21
C ILE A 859 -24.42 87.23 0.01
N PHE A 860 -25.21 86.64 0.91
CA PHE A 860 -25.70 85.26 0.79
C PHE A 860 -27.15 85.22 0.28
N GLY A 861 -27.52 84.11 -0.35
CA GLY A 861 -28.92 83.80 -0.63
C GLY A 861 -29.72 83.57 0.66
N LYS A 862 -31.05 83.71 0.59
CA LYS A 862 -31.96 83.47 1.75
C LYS A 862 -31.88 82.04 2.29
N ASP A 863 -31.42 81.09 1.49
CA ASP A 863 -31.26 79.68 1.79
C ASP A 863 -30.10 79.39 2.78
N VAL A 864 -29.11 80.29 2.89
CA VAL A 864 -27.96 80.11 3.79
C VAL A 864 -28.32 80.26 5.28
N ALA A 865 -29.48 80.86 5.59
CA ALA A 865 -29.97 81.00 6.96
C ALA A 865 -30.04 79.66 7.73
N GLU A 866 -30.36 78.55 7.04
CA GLU A 866 -30.43 77.20 7.64
C GLU A 866 -29.05 76.64 8.04
N ASN A 867 -27.98 77.17 7.46
CA ASN A 867 -26.59 76.73 7.66
C ASN A 867 -25.83 77.60 8.67
N ILE A 868 -26.48 78.61 9.28
CA ILE A 868 -25.86 79.45 10.31
C ILE A 868 -25.75 78.68 11.63
N ARG A 869 -24.58 78.67 12.26
CA ARG A 869 -24.34 78.05 13.58
C ARG A 869 -23.64 79.05 14.51
N VAL A 870 -24.06 79.13 15.77
CA VAL A 870 -23.44 80.03 16.75
C VAL A 870 -22.34 79.30 17.52
N LEU A 871 -21.10 79.78 17.46
CA LEU A 871 -19.98 79.24 18.23
C LEU A 871 -19.70 80.19 19.40
N VAL A 872 -20.05 79.75 20.60
CA VAL A 872 -19.89 80.57 21.82
C VAL A 872 -18.52 80.30 22.43
N THR A 873 -17.65 81.31 22.43
CA THR A 873 -16.31 81.25 23.03
C THR A 873 -16.32 81.76 24.46
N PHE A 874 -15.31 81.37 25.25
CA PHE A 874 -15.21 81.69 26.69
C PHE A 874 -16.45 81.24 27.48
N ALA A 875 -17.11 80.19 27.02
CA ALA A 875 -18.28 79.64 27.68
C ALA A 875 -17.87 78.86 28.93
N ASP A 876 -18.75 78.88 29.93
CA ASP A 876 -18.68 78.04 31.12
C ASP A 876 -19.84 77.00 31.10
N GLY A 877 -20.06 76.32 32.22
CA GLY A 877 -21.17 75.38 32.38
C GLY A 877 -22.56 76.04 32.27
N GLN A 878 -22.67 77.35 32.46
CA GLN A 878 -23.95 78.07 32.52
C GLN A 878 -24.46 78.45 31.13
N ARG A 879 -25.73 78.89 31.05
CA ARG A 879 -26.35 79.34 29.80
C ARG A 879 -25.78 80.71 29.41
N PRO A 880 -25.13 80.85 28.23
CA PRO A 880 -24.50 82.11 27.84
C PRO A 880 -25.55 83.21 27.54
N PRO A 881 -25.46 84.39 28.18
CA PRO A 881 -26.34 85.53 27.91
C PRO A 881 -26.39 85.94 26.42
N VAL A 882 -25.31 85.71 25.68
CA VAL A 882 -25.21 86.08 24.26
C VAL A 882 -26.22 85.40 23.36
N LEU A 883 -26.74 84.23 23.75
CA LEU A 883 -27.76 83.52 22.97
C LEU A 883 -29.08 84.29 22.93
N GLU A 884 -29.43 84.95 24.03
CA GLU A 884 -30.64 85.79 24.11
C GLU A 884 -30.46 87.08 23.34
N ALA A 885 -29.26 87.67 23.41
CA ALA A 885 -28.89 88.86 22.62
C ALA A 885 -29.00 88.62 21.11
N ILE A 886 -28.52 87.46 20.63
CA ILE A 886 -28.60 87.07 19.21
C ILE A 886 -30.06 86.82 18.81
N ASN A 887 -30.83 86.12 19.64
CA ASN A 887 -32.25 85.81 19.37
C ASN A 887 -33.10 87.10 19.28
N ALA A 888 -32.88 88.05 20.19
CA ALA A 888 -33.59 89.33 20.21
C ALA A 888 -33.23 90.25 19.02
N SER A 889 -32.07 90.06 18.42
CA SER A 889 -31.59 90.92 17.32
C SER A 889 -32.19 90.56 15.95
N GLY A 890 -32.89 89.44 15.84
CA GLY A 890 -33.57 89.00 14.60
C GLY A 890 -32.66 88.23 13.63
N VAL A 891 -31.56 87.67 14.11
CA VAL A 891 -30.61 86.90 13.29
C VAL A 891 -31.27 85.64 12.71
N PRO A 892 -31.30 85.45 11.37
CA PRO A 892 -31.93 84.29 10.72
C PRO A 892 -31.03 83.06 10.88
N CYS A 893 -31.15 82.37 12.00
CA CYS A 893 -30.45 81.13 12.29
C CYS A 893 -31.42 80.06 12.79
N PRO A 894 -31.11 78.76 12.64
CA PRO A 894 -31.97 77.70 13.15
C PRO A 894 -32.09 77.78 14.66
N LYS A 895 -33.26 77.46 15.19
CA LYS A 895 -33.54 77.46 16.62
C LYS A 895 -33.58 76.04 17.17
N THR A 896 -33.08 75.84 18.39
CA THR A 896 -33.26 74.63 19.18
C THR A 896 -34.71 74.52 19.64
N LYS A 897 -35.10 73.37 20.21
CA LYS A 897 -36.43 73.14 20.79
C LYS A 897 -36.81 74.20 21.85
N ASP A 898 -35.82 74.80 22.50
CA ASP A 898 -35.99 75.83 23.53
C ASP A 898 -36.05 77.27 22.95
N GLY A 899 -36.16 77.43 21.63
CA GLY A 899 -36.33 78.72 20.96
C GLY A 899 -35.05 79.58 20.88
N LEU A 900 -33.89 79.02 21.19
CA LEU A 900 -32.57 79.68 21.10
C LEU A 900 -31.84 79.30 19.81
N PRO A 901 -30.89 80.12 19.34
CA PRO A 901 -29.99 79.73 18.24
C PRO A 901 -29.30 78.38 18.49
N VAL A 902 -29.17 77.55 17.44
CA VAL A 902 -28.33 76.34 17.48
C VAL A 902 -26.88 76.74 17.72
N HIS A 903 -26.32 76.31 18.86
CA HIS A 903 -25.03 76.78 19.33
C HIS A 903 -24.12 75.67 19.87
N PHE A 904 -22.81 75.93 19.83
CA PHE A 904 -21.76 75.07 20.37
C PHE A 904 -20.88 75.89 21.30
N LYS A 905 -20.59 75.36 22.49
CA LYS A 905 -19.80 76.03 23.51
C LYS A 905 -18.35 75.60 23.44
N PHE A 906 -17.44 76.56 23.54
CA PHE A 906 -16.01 76.36 23.57
C PHE A 906 -15.41 77.24 24.68
N ASN A 907 -14.55 76.64 25.52
CA ASN A 907 -13.75 77.40 26.45
C ASN A 907 -12.31 77.47 25.95
N ASN A 908 -11.91 78.66 25.53
CA ASN A 908 -10.62 78.90 24.90
C ASN A 908 -9.48 79.06 25.93
N SER A 909 -9.79 79.13 27.24
CA SER A 909 -8.79 79.32 28.31
C SER A 909 -7.87 78.12 28.49
N ALA A 910 -8.36 76.89 28.24
CA ALA A 910 -7.60 75.65 28.46
C ALA A 910 -6.74 75.19 27.29
N LEU A 911 -6.87 75.79 26.09
CA LEU A 911 -6.20 75.28 24.88
C LEU A 911 -4.67 75.26 25.00
N PHE A 912 -4.10 76.28 25.66
CA PHE A 912 -2.67 76.43 25.88
C PHE A 912 -2.31 76.43 27.38
N ALA A 913 -3.22 75.99 28.25
CA ALA A 913 -2.96 75.87 29.68
C ALA A 913 -1.91 74.79 29.97
N GLN A 914 -1.22 74.91 31.10
CA GLN A 914 -0.25 73.92 31.57
C GLN A 914 -0.98 72.65 32.01
N ASN A 915 -0.45 71.48 31.67
CA ASN A 915 -0.98 70.15 32.01
C ASN A 915 -0.01 69.35 32.89
N THR A 916 0.92 70.05 33.55
CA THR A 916 2.04 69.42 34.23
C THR A 916 1.63 68.87 35.58
N SER A 917 1.62 67.54 35.63
CA SER A 917 1.92 66.69 36.80
C SER A 917 3.34 66.92 37.34
N SER A 918 3.74 68.17 37.53
CA SER A 918 4.98 68.59 38.20
C SER A 918 4.74 69.77 39.16
N ALA A 919 3.56 69.84 39.76
CA ALA A 919 3.25 70.70 40.91
C ALA A 919 3.41 69.95 42.26
N ALA A 920 3.92 68.71 42.26
CA ALA A 920 4.20 67.96 43.49
C ALA A 920 5.35 68.54 44.35
N GLU A 921 5.96 69.67 43.97
CA GLU A 921 7.05 70.30 44.73
C GLU A 921 6.82 71.78 45.10
N ARG A 922 5.63 72.36 44.87
CA ARG A 922 5.26 73.67 45.46
C ARG A 922 3.80 73.62 45.89
N GLY A 923 3.58 73.44 47.18
CA GLY A 923 2.25 73.34 47.77
C GLY A 923 1.52 74.67 47.86
N SER A 924 0.36 74.73 47.22
CA SER A 924 -0.83 75.51 47.59
C SER A 924 -2.07 74.70 47.18
N GLU A 925 -3.09 74.61 48.04
CA GLU A 925 -4.38 74.00 47.67
C GLU A 925 -5.04 74.72 46.47
N ASP A 926 -4.70 76.00 46.25
CA ASP A 926 -5.19 76.80 45.12
C ASP A 926 -4.69 76.32 43.73
N ASP A 927 -3.56 75.60 43.63
CA ASP A 927 -2.98 75.18 42.35
C ASP A 927 -3.61 73.89 41.79
N GLU A 928 -4.10 72.98 42.66
CA GLU A 928 -4.81 71.76 42.24
C GLU A 928 -6.21 72.08 41.68
N ASP A 929 -6.90 73.04 42.31
CA ASP A 929 -8.20 73.54 41.85
C ASP A 929 -8.11 74.21 40.47
N GLU A 930 -7.01 74.91 40.15
CA GLU A 930 -6.80 75.50 38.81
C GLU A 930 -6.59 74.43 37.72
N GLU A 931 -5.83 73.36 37.99
CA GLU A 931 -5.57 72.29 37.01
C GLU A 931 -6.84 71.46 36.69
N GLU A 932 -7.63 71.11 37.71
CA GLU A 932 -8.93 70.45 37.51
C GLU A 932 -9.90 71.32 36.68
N ASN A 933 -9.90 72.63 36.91
CA ASN A 933 -10.70 73.58 36.15
C ASN A 933 -10.28 73.66 34.67
N PHE A 934 -8.97 73.71 34.37
CA PHE A 934 -8.49 73.71 32.98
C PHE A 934 -8.75 72.37 32.27
N GLN A 935 -8.59 71.22 32.94
CA GLN A 935 -8.92 69.92 32.37
C GLN A 935 -10.43 69.80 32.08
N MET A 936 -11.28 70.30 32.99
CA MET A 936 -12.72 70.38 32.77
C MET A 936 -13.07 71.25 31.56
N PHE A 937 -12.41 72.39 31.38
CA PHE A 937 -12.56 73.27 30.22
C PHE A 937 -12.06 72.64 28.91
N TRP A 938 -10.95 71.91 28.93
CA TRP A 938 -10.45 71.15 27.78
C TRP A 938 -11.45 70.06 27.36
N ASN A 939 -11.95 69.29 28.32
CA ASN A 939 -12.96 68.26 28.10
C ASN A 939 -14.27 68.86 27.55
N MET A 940 -14.68 70.03 28.06
CA MET A 940 -15.82 70.76 27.53
C MET A 940 -15.59 71.21 26.08
N GLY A 941 -14.43 71.78 25.78
CA GLY A 941 -14.04 72.17 24.41
C GLY A 941 -14.03 70.98 23.45
N THR A 942 -13.44 69.86 23.86
CA THR A 942 -13.38 68.61 23.07
C THR A 942 -14.78 68.02 22.82
N LYS A 943 -15.66 68.01 23.84
CA LYS A 943 -17.07 67.63 23.68
C LYS A 943 -17.81 68.59 22.74
N GLY A 944 -17.53 69.89 22.82
CA GLY A 944 -18.05 70.92 21.92
C GLY A 944 -17.64 70.67 20.47
N MET A 945 -16.37 70.36 20.22
CA MET A 945 -15.84 70.02 18.88
C MET A 945 -16.48 68.75 18.33
N LYS A 946 -16.59 67.68 19.14
CA LYS A 946 -17.24 66.43 18.75
C LYS A 946 -18.70 66.65 18.34
N ARG A 947 -19.45 67.46 19.10
CA ARG A 947 -20.84 67.82 18.77
C ARG A 947 -20.94 68.67 17.52
N PHE A 948 -20.04 69.64 17.35
CA PHE A 948 -20.01 70.51 16.17
C PHE A 948 -19.70 69.74 14.89
N PHE A 949 -18.64 68.93 14.87
CA PHE A 949 -18.29 68.13 13.69
C PHE A 949 -19.29 67.01 13.41
N GLY A 950 -19.89 66.42 14.45
CA GLY A 950 -21.02 65.50 14.31
C GLY A 950 -22.22 66.17 13.62
N ALA A 951 -22.62 67.35 14.10
CA ALA A 951 -23.70 68.13 13.48
C ALA A 951 -23.34 68.57 12.06
N LEU A 952 -22.10 69.00 11.79
CA LEU A 952 -21.63 69.40 10.46
C LEU A 952 -21.79 68.28 9.42
N ASN A 953 -21.64 67.02 9.83
CA ASN A 953 -21.85 65.86 8.96
C ASN A 953 -23.33 65.66 8.56
N GLU A 954 -24.27 66.21 9.30
CA GLU A 954 -25.72 66.14 9.01
C GLU A 954 -26.23 67.35 8.24
N ILE A 955 -25.47 68.46 8.19
CA ILE A 955 -25.88 69.68 7.48
C ILE A 955 -25.83 69.44 5.96
N GLU A 956 -26.91 69.83 5.29
CA GLU A 956 -27.00 69.87 3.83
C GLU A 956 -26.10 70.99 3.28
N THR A 957 -25.21 70.63 2.35
CA THR A 957 -24.29 71.56 1.69
C THR A 957 -25.07 72.53 0.80
N LYS A 958 -24.90 73.85 0.98
CA LYS A 958 -25.53 74.85 0.10
C LYS A 958 -24.54 75.31 -0.97
N SER A 959 -24.99 75.34 -2.21
CA SER A 959 -24.21 75.91 -3.32
C SER A 959 -24.27 77.44 -3.25
N LEU A 960 -23.14 78.10 -3.49
CA LEU A 960 -23.06 79.55 -3.57
C LEU A 960 -23.52 80.09 -4.95
N THR A 961 -24.28 79.32 -5.74
CA THR A 961 -24.84 79.76 -7.03
C THR A 961 -25.81 80.94 -6.87
N MET A 962 -26.78 80.86 -5.95
CA MET A 962 -27.71 81.97 -5.67
C MET A 962 -26.97 83.19 -5.10
N THR A 963 -25.91 82.94 -4.32
CA THR A 963 -25.01 84.00 -3.82
C THR A 963 -24.32 84.71 -5.00
N LYS A 964 -23.84 83.99 -6.02
CA LYS A 964 -23.29 84.59 -7.25
C LYS A 964 -24.33 85.40 -8.04
N GLU A 965 -25.60 85.01 -8.02
CA GLU A 965 -26.70 85.76 -8.66
C GLU A 965 -27.02 87.06 -7.91
N VAL A 966 -27.14 87.01 -6.58
CA VAL A 966 -27.29 88.20 -5.71
C VAL A 966 -26.14 89.19 -5.91
N LEU A 967 -24.91 88.68 -6.11
CA LEU A 967 -23.73 89.51 -6.37
C LEU A 967 -23.67 90.11 -7.77
N LYS A 968 -24.41 89.57 -8.76
CA LYS A 968 -24.54 90.15 -10.10
C LYS A 968 -25.58 91.26 -10.18
N GLU A 969 -26.57 91.29 -9.28
CA GLU A 969 -27.72 92.22 -9.32
C GLU A 969 -27.66 93.40 -8.32
N GLY A 970 -26.63 93.51 -7.47
CA GLY A 970 -26.54 94.57 -6.46
C GLY A 970 -26.06 95.94 -7.00
N PRO A 971 -26.64 97.09 -6.58
CA PRO A 971 -26.29 98.41 -7.09
C PRO A 971 -24.88 98.86 -6.67
N GLN A 972 -24.13 99.46 -7.61
CA GLN A 972 -22.97 100.31 -7.29
C GLN A 972 -23.47 101.54 -6.53
N ILE A 973 -23.14 101.65 -5.24
CA ILE A 973 -23.40 102.86 -4.47
C ILE A 973 -22.27 103.85 -4.78
N GLU A 974 -22.43 104.65 -5.83
CA GLU A 974 -21.81 105.97 -5.93
C GLU A 974 -22.72 106.97 -5.20
N VAL A 975 -22.22 107.56 -4.11
CA VAL A 975 -22.80 108.77 -3.53
C VAL A 975 -21.69 109.80 -3.48
N SER A 976 -21.78 110.76 -4.39
CA SER A 976 -21.02 112.01 -4.38
C SER A 976 -21.38 112.80 -3.12
N GLY A 977 -20.35 113.22 -2.37
CA GLY A 977 -20.53 114.05 -1.19
C GLY A 977 -20.90 115.48 -1.57
N GLU A 978 -22.11 115.89 -1.23
CA GLU A 978 -22.52 117.25 -0.87
C GLU A 978 -23.99 117.20 -0.48
N ASP A 979 -24.26 117.19 0.83
CA ASP A 979 -25.40 117.84 1.49
C ASP A 979 -25.55 117.32 2.93
N LEU A 980 -24.79 117.94 3.81
CA LEU A 980 -25.06 117.93 5.25
C LEU A 980 -25.74 119.25 5.61
N ARG A 981 -26.86 119.12 6.34
CA ARG A 981 -27.55 120.11 7.21
C ARG A 981 -28.89 120.62 6.63
N GLN A 982 -30.01 120.12 7.18
CA GLN A 982 -30.95 120.95 7.92
C GLN A 982 -32.01 120.12 8.69
N VAL A 983 -31.95 120.31 10.01
CA VAL A 983 -32.98 120.32 11.07
C VAL A 983 -34.46 120.13 10.67
N GLY A 984 -35.21 119.36 11.47
CA GLY A 984 -36.64 119.65 11.69
C GLY A 984 -37.49 118.51 12.24
N MET A 985 -37.88 118.61 13.52
CA MET A 985 -38.87 117.74 14.20
C MET A 985 -40.29 117.86 13.60
N GLY A 986 -41.08 116.80 13.71
CA GLY A 986 -42.57 116.87 13.68
C GLY A 986 -43.23 115.53 13.32
N PRO A 987 -44.36 115.12 13.96
CA PRO A 987 -44.58 113.70 14.28
C PRO A 987 -45.85 113.14 13.55
N PRO A 988 -46.50 112.03 13.97
CA PRO A 988 -46.82 110.89 13.12
C PRO A 988 -48.30 110.81 12.73
N VAL A 989 -48.65 110.09 11.65
CA VAL A 989 -50.06 109.77 11.36
C VAL A 989 -50.22 108.31 10.90
N MET A 990 -51.06 107.61 11.66
CA MET A 990 -51.63 106.29 11.37
C MET A 990 -52.49 106.28 10.10
N GLY A 991 -52.52 105.14 9.40
CA GLY A 991 -53.47 104.90 8.31
C GLY A 991 -53.66 103.40 8.05
N TYR A 992 -54.76 102.88 8.58
CA TYR A 992 -55.33 101.54 8.44
C TYR A 992 -55.65 101.13 6.99
N TYR A 993 -55.67 99.82 6.74
CA TYR A 993 -56.66 99.01 5.97
C TYR A 993 -56.10 97.57 5.95
N ASN A 994 -56.51 96.61 6.77
CA ASN A 994 -57.79 95.93 6.96
C ASN A 994 -58.34 95.21 5.71
N ASP A 995 -58.66 93.94 5.96
CA ASP A 995 -59.68 93.09 5.31
C ASP A 995 -59.27 92.38 4.00
N LEU A 996 -59.60 91.11 3.75
CA LEU A 996 -60.32 90.06 4.49
C LEU A 996 -60.08 88.73 3.73
N LEU A 997 -60.09 87.62 4.48
CA LEU A 997 -60.76 86.31 4.23
C LEU A 997 -61.11 85.91 2.77
N GLY A 998 -60.93 84.67 2.31
CA GLY A 998 -60.71 83.41 3.01
C GLY A 998 -61.07 82.21 2.13
N MET A 999 -61.36 81.10 2.82
CA MET A 999 -61.91 79.81 2.38
C MET A 999 -60.94 78.70 1.93
N THR A 1000 -60.69 77.77 2.87
CA THR A 1000 -61.15 76.35 2.88
C THR A 1000 -61.50 75.69 1.53
N PHE A 1001 -61.25 74.41 1.24
CA PHE A 1001 -61.37 73.20 2.07
C PHE A 1001 -60.90 71.95 1.27
N VAL A 1002 -60.55 70.88 2.01
CA VAL A 1002 -60.67 69.42 1.68
C VAL A 1002 -59.48 68.71 0.98
N PRO A 1003 -59.19 67.42 1.34
CA PRO A 1003 -57.93 66.74 1.04
C PRO A 1003 -58.00 65.64 -0.04
N LYS A 1004 -56.81 65.12 -0.34
CA LYS A 1004 -56.41 63.91 -1.11
C LYS A 1004 -56.50 63.98 -2.64
N SER A 1005 -55.33 63.95 -3.28
CA SER A 1005 -54.59 62.72 -3.61
C SER A 1005 -53.10 63.01 -3.75
#